data_AF-A0A8S1GXG3-F1
#
_entry.id   AF-A0A8S1GXG3-F1
#
_cell.length_a   1.000
_cell.length_b   1.000
_cell.length_c   1.000
_cell.angle_alpha   90.00
_cell.angle_beta   90.00
_cell.angle_gamma   90.00
#
_symmetry.space_group_name_H-M   'P 1'
#
loop_
_entity.id
_entity.type
_entity.pdbx_description
1 polymer ?
#
loop_
_entity_poly.entity_id
_entity_poly.type
_entity_poly.pdbx_seq_one_letter_code
_entity_poly.pdbx_strand_id
1 'polypeptide(L)'
;MSYPPFIPDQPSSSTTGFNAPQLNRPNTGFISFNPFPAGSNGSSQDYSTDTDSGNPQKVMRGLTKYIESFKYPYINDVSAYEKLQKIGQGTFGEVFKARCKRTNRIVALKKILMENEKEGFPITALREVKMLQQLKHPNVTDLIEVCSSRSSQNKKDHSTFYLVFAFCDHDLAGLLGSNKVKFEPVHIKTMMKHLLSGLDKLHRMKILHRDMKAANILISHEGVLKLADFGLARPFIVSSGPNRQLYTNRVVTLWYRPPELLLGDRQYTTTIDVWGVGCIMAEMWTRTPIMPGETEQKQLLLITHLCGSINKEVWPEVDKLPMFFRNGTEKFVKDEFAMQLLDELLTLDPSKRLTAEKAIYHDYFYKNPQPQENIADLMKTITTSQFEYTAGQGAHANRKPQQPRPHPQRNQQQQNVPSGQCLERFVAVGNRRFPVCEAILRRFNALKTEKSTSRILIRCYQCCFVARALDFVATGPHVPLQKPLNTHHVGILHQNLIGLTETTPLLCRPPAPPPQMTTFDKGEKPEKGTFVAFDHIRFLVGNAKQAAYWYCANYGFEPYAYKGLETGSRITAQHAVRQNKIIFVFESALLPDNKELGDHLVRHGDGVKDVCFEVDDLDAIIDYAKKAGAKLIQDVTEEKDENGVVRFATLRTYGETNHTLIERKNYKGTFLPGFKPHTLSKEFFQSLPRVGLNFIDHCVGNQPENEMDSAVQWYEKTLQFHRFWSVDDSMIHTEFSALKSIVVTNYEETIKMPINEPASSGKKAVSQIQEYVDYYGGSGVQHIALNTSDIITAIEALRARGCEFLTIPSNYYDNLRQRLSQASIKVSEDMDRLQKLHILVDFDENGYLLQIFGKPCQDRPTLFLEIIQRHNHQGFGAGNFKALFESIELEQNERGNLFYSDVEKGGKKI
;
A
#
# COMPACT_ATOMS: atom_id res chain seq x y z
N MET A 1 9.11 -53.66 -15.77
CA MET A 1 10.42 -53.17 -16.24
C MET A 1 10.72 -51.87 -15.49
N SER A 2 10.85 -51.86 -14.16
CA SER A 2 11.98 -52.33 -13.34
C SER A 2 13.31 -51.69 -13.76
N TYR A 3 13.53 -50.46 -13.30
CA TYR A 3 14.86 -49.86 -13.20
C TYR A 3 15.67 -50.60 -12.11
N PRO A 4 16.93 -50.99 -12.36
CA PRO A 4 17.75 -51.70 -11.40
C PRO A 4 18.42 -50.77 -10.38
N PRO A 5 18.85 -51.31 -9.22
CA PRO A 5 19.31 -50.56 -8.05
C PRO A 5 20.82 -50.25 -8.07
N PHE A 6 21.20 -49.15 -7.42
CA PHE A 6 22.58 -48.88 -7.00
C PHE A 6 22.81 -49.44 -5.59
N ILE A 7 23.80 -50.32 -5.45
CA ILE A 7 24.37 -50.81 -4.18
C ILE A 7 25.76 -50.15 -4.02
N PRO A 8 26.19 -49.83 -2.78
CA PRO A 8 27.28 -48.91 -2.49
C PRO A 8 28.62 -49.62 -2.26
N ASP A 9 29.72 -48.90 -2.45
CA ASP A 9 31.03 -49.27 -1.87
C ASP A 9 31.73 -48.04 -1.27
N GLN A 10 32.13 -48.18 -0.01
CA GLN A 10 33.11 -47.37 0.71
C GLN A 10 34.51 -48.04 0.57
N PRO A 11 35.55 -47.62 1.31
CA PRO A 11 36.44 -46.49 1.06
C PRO A 11 37.89 -46.98 0.79
N SER A 12 38.76 -46.15 0.22
CA SER A 12 40.20 -46.39 0.39
C SER A 12 41.04 -45.12 0.34
N SER A 13 41.92 -45.05 1.32
CA SER A 13 42.97 -44.09 1.61
C SER A 13 44.06 -44.04 0.53
N SER A 14 44.60 -42.86 0.26
CA SER A 14 46.06 -42.64 0.34
C SER A 14 46.44 -41.17 0.09
N THR A 15 47.34 -40.73 0.96
CA THR A 15 48.09 -39.48 1.00
C THR A 15 49.09 -39.41 -0.15
N THR A 16 49.23 -38.24 -0.80
CA THR A 16 50.51 -37.57 -1.13
C THR A 16 50.22 -36.21 -1.79
N GLY A 17 50.85 -35.14 -1.29
CA GLY A 17 50.73 -33.80 -1.83
C GLY A 17 51.66 -33.52 -3.01
N PHE A 18 51.39 -32.43 -3.74
CA PHE A 18 52.36 -31.41 -4.14
C PHE A 18 51.65 -30.23 -4.85
N ASN A 19 51.89 -29.04 -4.29
CA ASN A 19 51.90 -27.66 -4.84
C ASN A 19 51.17 -27.33 -6.16
N ALA A 20 50.23 -26.37 -6.06
CA ALA A 20 49.73 -25.56 -7.16
C ALA A 20 50.10 -24.07 -6.99
N PRO A 21 50.31 -23.29 -8.06
CA PRO A 21 50.91 -21.96 -8.02
C PRO A 21 49.91 -20.85 -7.69
N GLN A 22 50.43 -19.79 -7.08
CA GLN A 22 49.74 -18.54 -6.74
C GLN A 22 49.26 -17.78 -8.00
N LEU A 23 48.00 -17.35 -7.98
CA LEU A 23 47.48 -16.27 -8.84
C LEU A 23 46.62 -15.32 -7.99
N ASN A 24 47.06 -14.07 -7.97
CA ASN A 24 46.58 -12.95 -7.17
C ASN A 24 45.08 -12.64 -7.36
N ARG A 25 44.37 -12.47 -6.24
CA ARG A 25 43.07 -11.77 -6.17
C ARG A 25 43.28 -10.34 -5.63
N PRO A 26 42.65 -9.30 -6.20
CA PRO A 26 42.72 -7.97 -5.63
C PRO A 26 41.77 -7.81 -4.42
N ASN A 27 42.29 -7.13 -3.41
CA ASN A 27 41.65 -6.72 -2.16
C ASN A 27 40.37 -5.89 -2.37
N THR A 28 39.30 -6.24 -1.66
CA THR A 28 38.27 -5.29 -1.18
C THR A 28 38.06 -5.51 0.32
N GLY A 29 38.71 -4.65 1.12
CA GLY A 29 38.63 -4.67 2.57
C GLY A 29 37.28 -4.19 3.08
N PHE A 30 36.71 -4.98 3.99
CA PHE A 30 35.64 -4.59 4.90
C PHE A 30 36.20 -3.59 5.92
N ILE A 31 35.59 -2.40 6.03
CA ILE A 31 35.85 -1.46 7.13
C ILE A 31 34.70 -1.58 8.14
N SER A 32 35.07 -2.05 9.33
CA SER A 32 34.29 -2.01 10.58
C SER A 32 34.13 -0.57 11.06
N PHE A 33 32.93 -0.20 11.50
CA PHE A 33 32.67 1.04 12.23
C PHE A 33 32.12 0.72 13.63
N ASN A 34 33.01 0.74 14.62
CA ASN A 34 32.67 0.97 16.03
C ASN A 34 32.47 2.49 16.25
N PRO A 35 31.42 2.93 16.96
CA PRO A 35 31.42 4.24 17.59
C PRO A 35 31.64 4.09 19.10
N PHE A 36 32.76 4.63 19.59
CA PHE A 36 32.97 5.37 20.86
C PHE A 36 34.42 5.21 21.32
N PRO A 37 35.22 6.29 21.36
CA PRO A 37 36.37 6.37 22.26
C PRO A 37 35.97 7.07 23.56
N ALA A 38 36.33 6.44 24.67
CA ALA A 38 36.39 7.06 25.99
C ALA A 38 37.45 8.17 26.01
N GLY A 39 37.14 9.28 26.67
CA GLY A 39 38.07 10.37 26.97
C GLY A 39 37.63 11.07 28.25
N SER A 40 38.45 10.91 29.29
CA SER A 40 38.29 11.36 30.67
C SER A 40 38.90 12.75 30.93
N ASN A 41 38.40 13.37 32.01
CA ASN A 41 38.96 14.46 32.84
C ASN A 41 38.56 15.92 32.56
N GLY A 42 37.69 16.42 33.46
CA GLY A 42 38.05 17.54 34.34
C GLY A 42 37.52 18.92 33.97
N SER A 43 36.40 19.32 34.57
CA SER A 43 36.33 20.44 35.53
C SER A 43 34.87 20.86 35.73
N SER A 44 34.43 20.74 36.98
CA SER A 44 33.22 21.34 37.54
C SER A 44 33.19 22.85 37.27
N GLN A 45 32.15 23.30 36.56
CA GLN A 45 31.64 24.66 36.72
C GLN A 45 30.12 24.63 36.71
N ASP A 46 29.59 25.12 37.82
CA ASP A 46 28.20 25.46 38.05
C ASP A 46 27.63 26.27 36.88
N TYR A 47 26.52 25.81 36.32
CA TYR A 47 25.52 26.71 35.78
C TYR A 47 24.26 26.55 36.61
N SER A 48 24.15 27.50 37.53
CA SER A 48 23.02 27.81 38.39
C SER A 48 21.69 27.75 37.66
N THR A 49 20.70 27.25 38.40
CA THR A 49 19.27 27.45 38.20
C THR A 49 18.97 28.94 37.99
N ASP A 50 18.73 29.33 36.75
CA ASP A 50 17.99 30.56 36.44
C ASP A 50 16.63 30.14 35.86
N THR A 51 15.67 30.10 36.77
CA THR A 51 14.23 30.05 36.51
C THR A 51 13.80 31.37 35.89
N ASP A 52 14.09 31.57 34.61
CA ASP A 52 13.26 32.45 33.78
C ASP A 52 13.48 32.18 32.29
N SER A 53 12.48 31.62 31.61
CA SER A 53 12.13 31.97 30.22
C SER A 53 11.05 31.04 29.66
N GLY A 54 9.81 31.24 30.10
CA GLY A 54 8.61 30.90 29.33
C GLY A 54 8.47 31.77 28.07
N ASN A 55 9.53 31.86 27.26
CA ASN A 55 9.54 32.59 26.00
C ASN A 55 9.62 31.60 24.83
N PRO A 56 8.52 31.36 24.09
CA PRO A 56 8.46 30.49 22.91
C PRO A 56 9.54 30.81 21.85
N GLN A 57 10.06 32.04 21.83
CA GLN A 57 11.10 32.45 20.89
C GLN A 57 12.50 31.91 21.25
N LYS A 58 12.77 31.56 22.51
CA LYS A 58 14.07 31.04 22.97
C LYS A 58 14.18 29.53 22.71
N VAL A 59 13.09 28.79 22.91
CA VAL A 59 12.97 27.36 22.55
C VAL A 59 13.05 27.17 21.03
N MET A 60 12.36 28.03 20.27
CA MET A 60 12.41 27.99 18.80
C MET A 60 13.81 28.32 18.27
N ARG A 61 14.55 29.25 18.90
CA ARG A 61 15.98 29.48 18.57
C ARG A 61 16.88 28.30 18.93
N GLY A 62 16.59 27.55 20.00
CA GLY A 62 17.33 26.34 20.39
C GLY A 62 17.13 25.20 19.39
N LEU A 63 15.90 24.98 18.93
CA LEU A 63 15.56 23.98 17.93
C LEU A 63 16.08 24.35 16.53
N THR A 64 16.02 25.64 16.15
CA THR A 64 16.64 26.14 14.91
C THR A 64 18.16 25.99 14.95
N LYS A 65 18.82 26.32 16.07
CA LYS A 65 20.26 26.04 16.25
C LYS A 65 20.59 24.55 16.16
N TYR A 66 19.75 23.69 16.75
CA TYR A 66 19.94 22.24 16.68
C TYR A 66 19.84 21.72 15.23
N ILE A 67 18.81 22.11 14.48
CA ILE A 67 18.61 21.75 13.06
C ILE A 67 19.72 22.31 12.16
N GLU A 68 20.18 23.54 12.42
CA GLU A 68 21.30 24.14 11.68
C GLU A 68 22.64 23.45 11.98
N SER A 69 22.83 22.98 13.23
CA SER A 69 24.04 22.31 13.70
C SER A 69 24.09 20.80 13.40
N PHE A 70 22.95 20.16 13.11
CA PHE A 70 22.89 18.74 12.83
C PHE A 70 23.43 18.45 11.41
N LYS A 71 24.58 17.78 11.33
CA LYS A 71 25.16 17.31 10.05
C LYS A 71 24.63 15.91 9.73
N TYR A 72 23.73 15.83 8.75
CA TYR A 72 23.33 14.55 8.14
C TYR A 72 24.56 13.89 7.50
N PRO A 73 24.92 12.65 7.84
CA PRO A 73 26.15 12.03 7.33
C PRO A 73 26.14 11.71 5.83
N TYR A 74 24.98 11.75 5.13
CA TYR A 74 24.88 11.36 3.71
C TYR A 74 23.93 12.20 2.84
N ILE A 75 23.54 13.42 3.25
CA ILE A 75 22.82 14.36 2.37
C ILE A 75 23.69 15.60 2.23
N ASN A 76 24.25 15.81 1.04
CA ASN A 76 25.04 17.01 0.79
C ASN A 76 24.13 18.24 0.82
N ASP A 77 24.71 19.36 1.25
CA ASP A 77 24.04 20.65 1.21
C ASP A 77 23.93 21.12 -0.25
N VAL A 78 22.78 21.67 -0.66
CA VAL A 78 22.57 22.19 -2.02
C VAL A 78 23.57 23.30 -2.36
N SER A 79 24.20 23.95 -1.37
CA SER A 79 25.29 24.92 -1.57
C SER A 79 26.52 24.31 -2.27
N ALA A 80 26.66 22.99 -2.30
CA ALA A 80 27.64 22.27 -3.13
C ALA A 80 27.37 22.45 -4.64
N TYR A 81 26.18 22.95 -5.01
CA TYR A 81 25.73 23.20 -6.37
C TYR A 81 25.48 24.69 -6.60
N GLU A 82 26.07 25.22 -7.66
CA GLU A 82 25.78 26.56 -8.16
C GLU A 82 24.63 26.47 -9.19
N LYS A 83 23.45 26.98 -8.84
CA LYS A 83 22.31 27.06 -9.78
C LYS A 83 22.64 28.06 -10.87
N LEU A 84 22.68 27.59 -12.12
CA LEU A 84 22.99 28.42 -13.27
C LEU A 84 21.70 28.97 -13.90
N GLN A 85 20.71 28.11 -14.12
CA GLN A 85 19.49 28.49 -14.83
C GLN A 85 18.32 27.56 -14.48
N LYS A 86 17.09 28.10 -14.44
CA LYS A 86 15.87 27.29 -14.39
C LYS A 86 15.54 26.77 -15.79
N ILE A 87 15.45 25.45 -15.94
CA ILE A 87 15.26 24.77 -17.23
C ILE A 87 13.89 24.11 -17.38
N GLY A 88 13.11 23.98 -16.29
CA GLY A 88 11.76 23.42 -16.36
C GLY A 88 10.92 23.68 -15.12
N GLN A 89 9.59 23.62 -15.28
CA GLN A 89 8.62 23.66 -14.18
C GLN A 89 7.44 22.76 -14.56
N GLY A 90 7.17 21.75 -13.74
CA GLY A 90 6.08 20.79 -13.95
C GLY A 90 5.27 20.54 -12.68
N THR A 91 4.32 19.61 -12.75
CA THR A 91 3.41 19.23 -11.65
C THR A 91 4.14 18.78 -10.38
N PHE A 92 5.36 18.24 -10.53
CA PHE A 92 6.15 17.67 -9.44
C PHE A 92 7.34 18.55 -9.02
N GLY A 93 7.53 19.72 -9.64
CA GLY A 93 8.51 20.72 -9.18
C GLY A 93 9.28 21.49 -10.24
N GLU A 94 10.33 22.18 -9.78
CA GLU A 94 11.17 23.07 -10.60
C GLU A 94 12.50 22.40 -10.90
N VAL A 95 12.97 22.46 -12.14
CA VAL A 95 14.26 21.88 -12.55
C VAL A 95 15.25 22.99 -12.90
N PHE A 96 16.46 22.89 -12.37
CA PHE A 96 17.55 23.84 -12.60
C PHE A 96 18.76 23.15 -13.20
N LYS A 97 19.39 23.76 -14.20
CA LYS A 97 20.77 23.47 -14.59
C LYS A 97 21.68 24.03 -13.50
N ALA A 98 22.58 23.20 -12.96
CA ALA A 98 23.53 23.62 -11.95
C ALA A 98 24.93 23.07 -12.21
N ARG A 99 25.94 23.68 -11.60
CA ARG A 99 27.32 23.21 -11.59
C ARG A 99 27.67 22.66 -10.22
N CYS A 100 28.14 21.42 -10.16
CA CYS A 100 28.73 20.86 -8.94
C CYS A 100 30.05 21.58 -8.66
N LYS A 101 30.14 22.35 -7.57
CA LYS A 101 31.34 23.15 -7.24
C LYS A 101 32.58 22.30 -6.99
N ARG A 102 32.41 21.06 -6.52
CA ARG A 102 33.52 20.13 -6.24
C ARG A 102 34.12 19.51 -7.50
N THR A 103 33.28 19.17 -8.48
CA THR A 103 33.70 18.40 -9.67
C THR A 103 33.66 19.21 -10.95
N ASN A 104 33.14 20.43 -10.91
CA ASN A 104 32.80 21.29 -12.06
C ASN A 104 31.83 20.67 -13.07
N ARG A 105 31.23 19.51 -12.78
CA ARG A 105 30.26 18.84 -13.65
C ARG A 105 28.93 19.58 -13.67
N ILE A 106 28.31 19.64 -14.86
CA ILE A 106 26.96 20.17 -15.04
C ILE A 106 25.94 19.07 -14.70
N VAL A 107 24.94 19.42 -13.91
CA VAL A 107 23.89 18.52 -13.40
C VAL A 107 22.51 19.19 -13.52
N ALA A 108 21.45 18.37 -13.47
CA ALA A 108 20.08 18.84 -13.34
C ALA A 108 19.60 18.67 -11.88
N LEU A 109 19.17 19.76 -11.25
CA LEU A 109 18.59 19.78 -9.91
C LEU A 109 17.08 19.88 -10.00
N LYS A 110 16.35 18.80 -9.70
CA LYS A 110 14.89 18.78 -9.58
C LYS A 110 14.51 19.10 -8.15
N LYS A 111 14.02 20.33 -7.91
CA LYS A 111 13.46 20.79 -6.63
C LYS A 111 12.14 20.09 -6.38
N ILE A 112 12.01 19.47 -5.22
CA ILE A 112 10.77 18.85 -4.78
C ILE A 112 9.90 19.93 -4.13
N LEU A 113 8.65 20.07 -4.59
CA LEU A 113 7.69 21.02 -4.00
C LEU A 113 7.05 20.40 -2.76
N MET A 114 7.12 21.12 -1.66
CA MET A 114 6.59 20.70 -0.34
C MET A 114 5.28 21.43 0.01
N GLU A 115 4.79 22.33 -0.84
CA GLU A 115 3.77 23.35 -0.50
C GLU A 115 2.34 22.80 -0.31
N ASN A 116 2.04 21.60 -0.81
CA ASN A 116 0.69 20.99 -0.73
C ASN A 116 0.62 19.72 0.14
N GLU A 117 1.72 19.32 0.76
CA GLU A 117 1.75 18.13 1.61
C GLU A 117 1.77 18.52 3.09
N LYS A 118 0.69 18.19 3.79
CA LYS A 118 0.60 18.35 5.26
C LYS A 118 1.43 17.30 6.02
N GLU A 119 2.05 16.36 5.29
CA GLU A 119 2.73 15.16 5.78
C GLU A 119 4.15 14.99 5.18
N GLY A 120 5.05 15.95 5.39
CA GLY A 120 6.48 15.73 5.12
C GLY A 120 6.86 15.59 3.63
N PHE A 121 7.74 14.63 3.30
CA PHE A 121 8.39 14.50 1.98
C PHE A 121 7.54 13.68 1.00
N PRO A 122 7.33 14.13 -0.26
CA PRO A 122 6.43 13.47 -1.21
C PRO A 122 6.69 12.00 -1.48
N ILE A 123 5.64 11.18 -1.32
CA ILE A 123 5.69 9.74 -1.61
C ILE A 123 6.02 9.46 -3.09
N THR A 124 5.66 10.38 -3.98
CA THR A 124 6.03 10.34 -5.40
C THR A 124 7.53 10.51 -5.60
N ALA A 125 8.16 11.43 -4.86
CA ALA A 125 9.61 11.63 -4.89
C ALA A 125 10.37 10.46 -4.26
N LEU A 126 9.88 9.86 -3.16
CA LEU A 126 10.49 8.67 -2.57
C LEU A 126 10.47 7.47 -3.53
N ARG A 127 9.38 7.28 -4.28
CA ARG A 127 9.30 6.24 -5.30
C ARG A 127 10.27 6.48 -6.45
N GLU A 128 10.34 7.72 -6.94
CA GLU A 128 11.27 8.12 -7.99
C GLU A 128 12.71 7.81 -7.54
N VAL A 129 13.08 8.16 -6.31
CA VAL A 129 14.39 7.81 -5.72
C VAL A 129 14.61 6.30 -5.66
N LYS A 130 13.65 5.54 -5.10
CA LYS A 130 13.77 4.08 -4.93
C LYS A 130 13.91 3.34 -6.27
N MET A 131 13.15 3.75 -7.29
CA MET A 131 13.22 3.18 -8.63
C MET A 131 14.57 3.48 -9.29
N LEU A 132 15.00 4.74 -9.26
CA LEU A 132 16.24 5.17 -9.90
C LEU A 132 17.51 4.62 -9.22
N GLN A 133 17.49 4.41 -7.89
CA GLN A 133 18.58 3.75 -7.18
C GLN A 133 18.82 2.30 -7.66
N GLN A 134 17.79 1.64 -8.18
CA GLN A 134 17.85 0.27 -8.65
C GLN A 134 18.10 0.18 -10.18
N LEU A 135 17.96 1.29 -10.91
CA LEU A 135 18.05 1.35 -12.36
C LEU A 135 19.38 1.93 -12.84
N LYS A 136 20.25 1.08 -13.39
CA LYS A 136 21.48 1.51 -14.10
C LYS A 136 21.44 1.06 -15.56
N HIS A 137 21.37 2.02 -16.48
CA HIS A 137 21.32 1.78 -17.93
C HIS A 137 21.71 3.02 -18.73
N PRO A 138 22.42 2.92 -19.88
CA PRO A 138 22.82 4.07 -20.70
C PRO A 138 21.63 4.93 -21.16
N ASN A 139 20.48 4.32 -21.45
CA ASN A 139 19.26 4.99 -21.89
C ASN A 139 18.23 5.27 -20.78
N VAL A 140 18.64 5.26 -19.51
CA VAL A 140 17.84 5.71 -18.37
C VAL A 140 18.59 6.85 -17.67
N THR A 141 17.86 7.84 -17.15
CA THR A 141 18.49 8.95 -16.41
C THR A 141 19.15 8.43 -15.13
N ASP A 142 20.28 9.02 -14.77
CA ASP A 142 21.07 8.60 -13.61
C ASP A 142 20.83 9.56 -12.44
N LEU A 143 20.36 9.01 -11.32
CA LEU A 143 20.20 9.75 -10.06
C LEU A 143 21.55 9.72 -9.33
N ILE A 144 22.25 10.86 -9.35
CA ILE A 144 23.57 11.01 -8.76
C ILE A 144 23.47 11.04 -7.23
N GLU A 145 22.58 11.89 -6.70
CA GLU A 145 22.37 12.03 -5.25
C GLU A 145 21.08 12.80 -4.91
N VAL A 146 20.75 12.87 -3.61
CA VAL A 146 19.71 13.72 -3.05
C VAL A 146 20.38 14.76 -2.15
N CYS A 147 20.10 16.05 -2.37
CA CYS A 147 20.66 17.15 -1.57
C CYS A 147 19.56 18.04 -0.98
N SER A 148 19.86 18.77 0.10
CA SER A 148 18.90 19.66 0.76
C SER A 148 19.49 21.05 1.01
N SER A 149 18.65 22.10 1.05
CA SER A 149 19.08 23.42 1.55
C SER A 149 18.87 23.49 3.06
N ARG A 150 19.90 23.88 3.81
CA ARG A 150 19.71 24.32 5.21
C ARG A 150 18.81 25.55 5.25
N SER A 151 17.91 25.60 6.25
CA SER A 151 17.10 26.79 6.54
C SER A 151 18.05 27.95 6.91
N SER A 152 17.86 29.12 6.32
CA SER A 152 18.63 30.32 6.68
C SER A 152 18.10 30.87 8.00
N GLN A 153 19.00 31.36 8.87
CA GLN A 153 18.73 31.83 10.25
C GLN A 153 17.65 32.93 10.38
N ASN A 154 17.08 33.43 9.29
CA ASN A 154 16.03 34.44 9.27
C ASN A 154 14.75 33.94 8.60
N LYS A 155 13.78 33.54 9.45
CA LYS A 155 12.32 33.41 9.24
C LYS A 155 11.81 32.35 8.22
N LYS A 156 11.06 31.38 8.76
CA LYS A 156 9.88 30.69 8.16
C LYS A 156 10.02 29.79 6.92
N ASP A 157 11.21 29.51 6.40
CA ASP A 157 11.35 28.59 5.25
C ASP A 157 11.74 27.16 5.66
N HIS A 158 10.90 26.19 5.28
CA HIS A 158 11.14 24.75 5.39
C HIS A 158 12.35 24.31 4.55
N SER A 159 13.08 23.29 5.00
CA SER A 159 14.18 22.67 4.25
C SER A 159 13.69 22.19 2.88
N THR A 160 14.32 22.67 1.81
CA THR A 160 13.96 22.29 0.43
C THR A 160 14.86 21.15 -0.04
N PHE A 161 14.26 20.11 -0.63
CA PHE A 161 14.98 18.96 -1.17
C PHE A 161 15.13 19.02 -2.68
N TYR A 162 16.23 18.47 -3.17
CA TYR A 162 16.57 18.40 -4.59
C TYR A 162 17.08 17.00 -4.95
N LEU A 163 16.59 16.47 -6.07
CA LEU A 163 17.16 15.29 -6.71
C LEU A 163 18.18 15.76 -7.76
N VAL A 164 19.40 15.23 -7.68
CA VAL A 164 20.51 15.59 -8.58
C VAL A 164 20.66 14.52 -9.64
N PHE A 165 20.48 14.91 -10.91
CA PHE A 165 20.58 14.05 -12.08
C PHE A 165 21.75 14.43 -12.97
N ALA A 166 22.24 13.47 -13.76
CA ALA A 166 23.06 13.79 -14.92
C ALA A 166 22.32 14.76 -15.86
N PHE A 167 22.99 15.82 -16.32
CA PHE A 167 22.37 16.82 -17.17
C PHE A 167 22.25 16.33 -18.62
N CYS A 168 21.09 16.60 -19.23
CA CYS A 168 20.86 16.46 -20.67
C CYS A 168 20.52 17.82 -21.25
N ASP A 169 21.02 18.10 -22.44
CA ASP A 169 20.97 19.41 -23.09
C ASP A 169 19.61 19.72 -23.72
N HIS A 170 18.83 18.68 -24.03
CA HIS A 170 17.54 18.80 -24.69
C HIS A 170 16.51 17.76 -24.20
N ASP A 171 15.23 18.08 -24.34
CA ASP A 171 14.15 17.10 -24.42
C ASP A 171 13.63 16.98 -25.86
N LEU A 172 13.02 15.83 -26.18
CA LEU A 172 12.55 15.54 -27.53
C LEU A 172 11.43 16.50 -27.96
N ALA A 173 10.54 16.92 -27.06
CA ALA A 173 9.46 17.86 -27.40
C ALA A 173 10.02 19.23 -27.84
N GLY A 174 11.07 19.72 -27.18
CA GLY A 174 11.78 20.94 -27.55
C GLY A 174 12.46 20.83 -28.92
N LEU A 175 13.09 19.70 -29.23
CA LEU A 175 13.68 19.46 -30.55
C LEU A 175 12.63 19.41 -31.68
N LEU A 176 11.48 18.77 -31.41
CA LEU A 176 10.37 18.68 -32.36
C LEU A 176 9.70 20.05 -32.60
N GLY A 177 9.59 20.88 -31.57
CA GLY A 177 9.09 22.25 -31.68
C GLY A 177 10.00 23.22 -32.44
N SER A 178 11.29 22.90 -32.58
CA SER A 178 12.27 23.78 -33.24
C SER A 178 12.37 23.52 -34.74
N ASN A 179 11.84 24.42 -35.56
CA ASN A 179 11.94 24.36 -37.03
C ASN A 179 13.37 24.37 -37.59
N LYS A 180 14.37 24.68 -36.75
CA LYS A 180 15.79 24.67 -37.13
C LYS A 180 16.40 23.26 -37.10
N VAL A 181 15.82 22.35 -36.31
CA VAL A 181 16.33 20.98 -36.13
C VAL A 181 15.61 20.07 -37.12
N LYS A 182 16.33 19.45 -38.05
CA LYS A 182 15.76 18.49 -39.00
C LYS A 182 16.20 17.07 -38.64
N PHE A 183 15.23 16.18 -38.48
CA PHE A 183 15.49 14.77 -38.25
C PHE A 183 15.62 14.06 -39.60
N GLU A 184 16.73 13.38 -39.80
CA GLU A 184 16.90 12.44 -40.89
C GLU A 184 16.45 11.04 -40.42
N PRO A 185 16.12 10.12 -41.34
CA PRO A 185 15.69 8.77 -40.97
C PRO A 185 16.68 8.05 -40.04
N VAL A 186 17.98 8.30 -40.19
CA VAL A 186 19.03 7.75 -39.30
C VAL A 186 18.90 8.25 -37.86
N HIS A 187 18.56 9.53 -37.67
CA HIS A 187 18.35 10.11 -36.33
C HIS A 187 17.13 9.49 -35.66
N ILE A 188 16.02 9.34 -36.39
CA ILE A 188 14.78 8.73 -35.87
C ILE A 188 15.03 7.28 -35.47
N LYS A 189 15.70 6.49 -36.33
CA LYS A 189 16.07 5.10 -36.02
C LYS A 189 16.95 4.99 -34.80
N THR A 190 17.96 5.84 -34.68
CA THR A 190 18.90 5.83 -33.56
C THR A 190 18.19 6.16 -32.24
N MET A 191 17.35 7.20 -32.22
CA MET A 191 16.53 7.56 -31.06
C MET A 191 15.52 6.45 -30.72
N MET A 192 14.86 5.84 -31.70
CA MET A 192 13.95 4.72 -31.46
C MET A 192 14.65 3.51 -30.87
N LYS A 193 15.88 3.20 -31.31
CA LYS A 193 16.67 2.09 -30.76
C LYS A 193 17.07 2.34 -29.30
N HIS A 194 17.49 3.56 -28.98
CA HIS A 194 17.75 3.98 -27.60
C HIS A 194 16.50 3.94 -26.70
N LEU A 195 15.37 4.44 -27.20
CA LEU A 195 14.09 4.48 -26.50
C LEU A 195 13.62 3.06 -26.16
N LEU A 196 13.64 2.15 -27.14
CA LEU A 196 13.25 0.76 -26.95
C LEU A 196 14.23 0.01 -26.04
N SER A 197 15.53 0.26 -26.14
CA SER A 197 16.54 -0.33 -25.26
C SER A 197 16.36 0.07 -23.80
N GLY A 198 16.13 1.36 -23.53
CA GLY A 198 15.79 1.85 -22.18
C GLY A 198 14.49 1.25 -21.65
N LEU A 199 13.47 1.14 -22.50
CA LEU A 199 12.18 0.60 -22.11
C LEU A 199 12.21 -0.92 -21.83
N ASP A 200 12.91 -1.69 -22.65
CA ASP A 200 13.13 -3.12 -22.44
C ASP A 200 13.81 -3.38 -21.09
N LYS A 201 14.81 -2.55 -20.72
CA LYS A 201 15.44 -2.63 -19.40
C LYS A 201 14.43 -2.43 -18.26
N LEU A 202 13.53 -1.44 -18.36
CA LEU A 202 12.47 -1.23 -17.36
C LEU A 202 11.53 -2.44 -17.29
N HIS A 203 11.09 -2.95 -18.45
CA HIS A 203 10.14 -4.06 -18.54
C HIS A 203 10.75 -5.38 -18.01
N ARG A 204 12.03 -5.66 -18.27
CA ARG A 204 12.77 -6.80 -17.69
C ARG A 204 12.89 -6.69 -16.17
N MET A 205 13.09 -5.48 -15.66
CA MET A 205 13.10 -5.18 -14.23
C MET A 205 11.71 -5.08 -13.61
N LYS A 206 10.66 -5.45 -14.37
CA LYS A 206 9.28 -5.47 -13.91
C LYS A 206 8.78 -4.09 -13.49
N ILE A 207 9.13 -3.04 -14.24
CA ILE A 207 8.73 -1.64 -14.00
C ILE A 207 7.92 -1.12 -15.21
N LEU A 208 6.78 -0.50 -14.92
CA LEU A 208 5.97 0.31 -15.85
C LEU A 208 6.35 1.78 -15.68
N HIS A 209 6.58 2.49 -16.79
CA HIS A 209 6.87 3.92 -16.74
C HIS A 209 5.60 4.76 -16.54
N ARG A 210 4.52 4.42 -17.26
CA ARG A 210 3.17 5.03 -17.17
C ARG A 210 3.06 6.53 -17.48
N ASP A 211 4.11 7.13 -18.04
CA ASP A 211 4.08 8.53 -18.53
C ASP A 211 5.06 8.74 -19.70
N MET A 212 5.05 7.80 -20.65
CA MET A 212 5.80 7.93 -21.89
C MET A 212 5.24 9.09 -22.72
N LYS A 213 6.04 10.14 -22.92
CA LYS A 213 5.74 11.31 -23.76
C LYS A 213 7.03 11.99 -24.20
N ALA A 214 7.00 12.75 -25.30
CA ALA A 214 8.20 13.40 -25.85
C ALA A 214 8.93 14.30 -24.82
N ALA A 215 8.20 14.97 -23.91
CA ALA A 215 8.79 15.81 -22.86
C ALA A 215 9.57 15.05 -21.77
N ASN A 216 9.36 13.72 -21.65
CA ASN A 216 10.08 12.86 -20.69
C ASN A 216 11.24 12.10 -21.35
N ILE A 217 11.52 12.38 -22.62
CA ILE A 217 12.64 11.80 -23.38
C ILE A 217 13.75 12.84 -23.45
N LEU A 218 14.83 12.63 -22.69
CA LEU A 218 15.98 13.54 -22.63
C LEU A 218 17.07 13.11 -23.60
N ILE A 219 17.84 14.06 -24.12
CA ILE A 219 18.95 13.81 -25.05
C ILE A 219 20.18 14.57 -24.55
N SER A 220 21.28 13.85 -24.31
CA SER A 220 22.55 14.44 -23.88
C SER A 220 23.29 15.11 -25.03
N HIS A 221 24.27 15.97 -24.74
CA HIS A 221 25.14 16.58 -25.76
C HIS A 221 25.87 15.56 -26.63
N GLU A 222 26.18 14.36 -26.12
CA GLU A 222 26.76 13.26 -26.89
C GLU A 222 25.74 12.55 -27.80
N GLY A 223 24.49 12.99 -27.83
CA GLY A 223 23.44 12.41 -28.65
C GLY A 223 22.89 11.09 -28.13
N VAL A 224 22.98 10.85 -26.81
CA VAL A 224 22.40 9.66 -26.17
C VAL A 224 21.05 10.00 -25.57
N LEU A 225 20.02 9.22 -25.93
CA LEU A 225 18.67 9.38 -25.42
C LEU A 225 18.53 8.67 -24.06
N LYS A 226 17.89 9.34 -23.10
CA LYS A 226 17.64 8.85 -21.74
C LYS A 226 16.16 9.03 -21.34
N LEU A 227 15.58 7.95 -20.79
CA LEU A 227 14.26 7.98 -20.15
C LEU A 227 14.31 8.74 -18.82
N ALA A 228 13.34 9.62 -18.59
CA ALA A 228 13.26 10.45 -17.39
C ALA A 228 11.83 10.54 -16.82
N ASP A 229 11.72 11.12 -15.63
CA ASP A 229 10.48 11.34 -14.87
C ASP A 229 9.75 10.06 -14.44
N PHE A 230 10.26 9.46 -13.37
CA PHE A 230 9.73 8.22 -12.78
C PHE A 230 8.67 8.48 -11.71
N GLY A 231 8.15 9.71 -11.58
CA GLY A 231 7.16 10.09 -10.56
C GLY A 231 5.85 9.30 -10.63
N LEU A 232 5.49 8.79 -11.82
CA LEU A 232 4.35 7.89 -12.03
C LEU A 232 4.74 6.42 -12.23
N ALA A 233 6.03 6.05 -12.19
CA ALA A 233 6.46 4.68 -12.43
C ALA A 233 5.98 3.72 -11.33
N ARG A 234 5.77 2.44 -11.67
CA ARG A 234 5.33 1.38 -10.75
C ARG A 234 5.95 0.03 -11.07
N PRO A 235 6.17 -0.84 -10.08
CA PRO A 235 6.46 -2.24 -10.36
C PRO A 235 5.21 -2.92 -10.96
N PHE A 236 5.39 -3.90 -11.83
CA PHE A 236 4.32 -4.77 -12.32
C PHE A 236 4.62 -6.25 -12.18
N ILE A 237 3.61 -7.01 -11.76
CA ILE A 237 3.73 -8.46 -11.58
C ILE A 237 2.88 -9.15 -12.65
N VAL A 238 3.50 -10.02 -13.44
CA VAL A 238 2.78 -10.88 -14.40
C VAL A 238 2.32 -12.12 -13.65
N SER A 239 1.15 -12.05 -13.02
CA SER A 239 0.53 -13.21 -12.39
C SER A 239 -0.30 -13.99 -13.42
N SER A 240 0.02 -15.27 -13.58
CA SER A 240 -0.76 -16.22 -14.40
C SER A 240 -2.01 -16.77 -13.68
N GLY A 241 -2.23 -16.37 -12.42
CA GLY A 241 -3.41 -16.70 -11.62
C GLY A 241 -4.52 -15.62 -11.65
N PRO A 242 -5.66 -15.86 -11.00
CA PRO A 242 -6.83 -14.98 -11.05
C PRO A 242 -6.63 -13.58 -10.43
N ASN A 243 -5.63 -13.40 -9.55
CA ASN A 243 -5.27 -12.11 -8.95
C ASN A 243 -4.26 -11.31 -9.82
N ARG A 244 -4.77 -10.66 -10.87
CA ARG A 244 -4.00 -9.68 -11.64
C ARG A 244 -4.02 -8.31 -10.96
N GLN A 245 -2.83 -7.75 -10.71
CA GLN A 245 -2.63 -6.46 -10.06
C GLN A 245 -3.41 -5.34 -10.79
N LEU A 246 -4.26 -4.62 -10.06
CA LEU A 246 -5.07 -3.52 -10.58
C LEU A 246 -4.38 -2.17 -10.34
N TYR A 247 -4.10 -1.45 -11.42
CA TYR A 247 -3.52 -0.12 -11.36
C TYR A 247 -4.59 0.98 -11.52
N THR A 248 -4.21 2.21 -11.20
CA THR A 248 -5.02 3.42 -11.50
C THR A 248 -5.08 3.66 -13.00
N ASN A 249 -6.25 3.84 -13.59
CA ASN A 249 -6.44 4.06 -15.03
C ASN A 249 -6.18 5.52 -15.48
N ARG A 250 -6.36 6.50 -14.58
CA ARG A 250 -6.07 7.93 -14.82
C ARG A 250 -4.57 8.25 -14.73
N VAL A 251 -3.77 7.51 -15.48
CA VAL A 251 -2.33 7.73 -15.66
C VAL A 251 -2.04 7.95 -17.14
N VAL A 252 -0.80 8.26 -17.49
CA VAL A 252 -0.39 8.67 -18.85
C VAL A 252 -1.02 10.02 -19.26
N THR A 253 -0.19 10.91 -19.80
CA THR A 253 -0.64 12.16 -20.42
C THR A 253 -1.66 11.87 -21.53
N LEU A 254 -2.80 12.57 -21.54
CA LEU A 254 -3.98 12.23 -22.37
C LEU A 254 -3.67 11.95 -23.85
N TRP A 255 -2.79 12.73 -24.48
CA TRP A 255 -2.42 12.59 -25.90
C TRP A 255 -1.66 11.29 -26.22
N TYR A 256 -1.05 10.68 -25.21
CA TYR A 256 -0.30 9.42 -25.31
C TYR A 256 -1.06 8.27 -24.65
N ARG A 257 -2.27 8.50 -24.15
CA ARG A 257 -3.02 7.49 -23.39
C ARG A 257 -3.59 6.41 -24.32
N PRO A 258 -3.30 5.13 -24.08
CA PRO A 258 -3.80 4.02 -24.90
C PRO A 258 -5.29 3.77 -24.74
N PRO A 259 -5.92 3.08 -25.72
CA PRO A 259 -7.36 2.81 -25.72
C PRO A 259 -7.80 1.99 -24.50
N GLU A 260 -7.01 1.01 -24.04
CA GLU A 260 -7.38 0.22 -22.86
C GLU A 260 -7.54 1.09 -21.60
N LEU A 261 -6.69 2.10 -21.38
CA LEU A 261 -6.82 3.02 -20.23
C LEU A 261 -8.04 3.94 -20.38
N LEU A 262 -8.29 4.44 -21.60
CA LEU A 262 -9.45 5.29 -21.91
C LEU A 262 -10.78 4.55 -21.75
N LEU A 263 -10.76 3.25 -22.04
CA LEU A 263 -11.91 2.34 -21.88
C LEU A 263 -12.04 1.81 -20.44
N GLY A 264 -11.15 2.21 -19.53
CA GLY A 264 -11.25 1.95 -18.11
C GLY A 264 -10.52 0.71 -17.61
N ASP A 265 -9.66 0.10 -18.43
CA ASP A 265 -8.85 -1.04 -18.01
C ASP A 265 -7.92 -0.66 -16.85
N ARG A 266 -7.87 -1.54 -15.86
CA ARG A 266 -7.04 -1.43 -14.67
C ARG A 266 -6.03 -2.58 -14.58
N GLN A 267 -6.12 -3.58 -15.46
CA GLN A 267 -5.21 -4.72 -15.55
C GLN A 267 -4.21 -4.56 -16.70
N TYR A 268 -3.80 -3.33 -16.94
CA TYR A 268 -2.86 -3.02 -18.00
C TYR A 268 -1.43 -3.45 -17.64
N THR A 269 -0.65 -3.75 -18.67
CA THR A 269 0.73 -4.25 -18.52
C THR A 269 1.71 -3.30 -19.20
N THR A 270 2.93 -3.77 -19.50
CA THR A 270 3.97 -3.01 -20.21
C THR A 270 3.52 -2.45 -21.56
N THR A 271 2.44 -3.00 -22.12
CA THR A 271 1.82 -2.60 -23.38
C THR A 271 1.39 -1.13 -23.42
N ILE A 272 1.09 -0.50 -22.28
CA ILE A 272 0.73 0.93 -22.24
C ILE A 272 1.92 1.84 -22.52
N ASP A 273 3.13 1.44 -22.11
CA ASP A 273 4.34 2.20 -22.39
C ASP A 273 4.73 2.04 -23.87
N VAL A 274 4.52 0.86 -24.44
CA VAL A 274 4.75 0.60 -25.87
C VAL A 274 3.84 1.46 -26.74
N TRP A 275 2.56 1.61 -26.37
CA TRP A 275 1.66 2.53 -27.08
C TRP A 275 2.20 3.98 -27.07
N GLY A 276 2.67 4.44 -25.90
CA GLY A 276 3.32 5.74 -25.78
C GLY A 276 4.54 5.88 -26.68
N VAL A 277 5.35 4.82 -26.83
CA VAL A 277 6.47 4.77 -27.78
C VAL A 277 6.00 4.88 -29.23
N GLY A 278 4.90 4.22 -29.61
CA GLY A 278 4.30 4.38 -30.94
C GLY A 278 3.88 5.82 -31.22
N CYS A 279 3.23 6.48 -30.25
CA CYS A 279 2.89 7.90 -30.34
C CYS A 279 4.11 8.80 -30.50
N ILE A 280 5.18 8.56 -29.72
CA ILE A 280 6.45 9.30 -29.80
C ILE A 280 7.14 9.06 -31.15
N MET A 281 7.14 7.83 -31.65
CA MET A 281 7.68 7.49 -32.97
C MET A 281 6.99 8.29 -34.05
N ALA A 282 5.66 8.27 -34.08
CA ALA A 282 4.89 9.02 -35.06
C ALA A 282 5.14 10.53 -34.94
N GLU A 283 5.24 11.06 -33.72
CA GLU A 283 5.60 12.45 -33.45
C GLU A 283 6.98 12.83 -34.00
N MET A 284 7.95 11.92 -34.00
CA MET A 284 9.26 12.17 -34.64
C MET A 284 9.18 12.32 -36.17
N TRP A 285 8.20 11.68 -36.81
CA TRP A 285 7.95 11.81 -38.24
C TRP A 285 7.10 13.03 -38.59
N THR A 286 6.09 13.34 -37.78
CA THR A 286 5.11 14.41 -38.05
C THR A 286 5.49 15.75 -37.43
N ARG A 287 6.39 15.74 -36.43
CA ARG A 287 6.77 16.86 -35.56
C ARG A 287 5.67 17.42 -34.67
N THR A 288 4.49 16.82 -34.71
CA THR A 288 3.33 17.24 -33.92
C THR A 288 2.64 16.02 -33.32
N PRO A 289 2.12 16.10 -32.09
CA PRO A 289 1.38 15.00 -31.48
C PRO A 289 0.28 14.49 -32.40
N ILE A 290 0.25 13.18 -32.65
CA ILE A 290 -0.64 12.58 -33.64
C ILE A 290 -2.11 12.50 -33.20
N MET A 291 -2.37 12.51 -31.89
CA MET A 291 -3.73 12.43 -31.33
C MET A 291 -3.89 13.39 -30.14
N PRO A 292 -4.01 14.71 -30.38
CA PRO A 292 -4.10 15.70 -29.31
C PRO A 292 -5.55 15.89 -28.83
N GLY A 293 -6.15 14.87 -28.22
CA GLY A 293 -7.51 14.95 -27.68
C GLY A 293 -7.61 15.88 -26.47
N GLU A 294 -8.67 16.68 -26.41
CA GLU A 294 -8.93 17.59 -25.28
C GLU A 294 -9.71 16.90 -24.13
N THR A 295 -10.39 15.79 -24.43
CA THR A 295 -11.13 14.97 -23.47
C THR A 295 -10.86 13.50 -23.74
N GLU A 296 -11.11 12.61 -22.78
CA GLU A 296 -10.96 11.16 -22.95
C GLU A 296 -11.83 10.64 -24.11
N GLN A 297 -13.05 11.18 -24.28
CA GLN A 297 -13.93 10.84 -25.40
C GLN A 297 -13.34 11.31 -26.74
N LYS A 298 -12.84 12.55 -26.81
CA LYS A 298 -12.19 13.06 -28.03
C LYS A 298 -10.90 12.28 -28.35
N GLN A 299 -10.14 11.88 -27.34
CA GLN A 299 -8.95 11.05 -27.51
C GLN A 299 -9.31 9.69 -28.12
N LEU A 300 -10.33 9.02 -27.59
CA LEU A 300 -10.80 7.74 -28.11
C LEU A 300 -11.31 7.86 -29.57
N LEU A 301 -11.98 8.97 -29.90
CA LEU A 301 -12.38 9.25 -31.29
C LEU A 301 -11.16 9.38 -32.20
N LEU A 302 -10.14 10.14 -31.81
CA LEU A 302 -8.90 10.28 -32.59
C LEU A 302 -8.19 8.93 -32.80
N ILE A 303 -8.13 8.09 -31.76
CA ILE A 303 -7.58 6.72 -31.87
C ILE A 303 -8.36 5.91 -32.89
N THR A 304 -9.69 5.95 -32.84
CA THR A 304 -10.56 5.20 -33.75
C THR A 304 -10.43 5.67 -35.20
N HIS A 305 -10.24 6.97 -35.42
CA HIS A 305 -10.00 7.52 -36.76
C HIS A 305 -8.64 7.09 -37.33
N LEU A 306 -7.59 7.11 -36.50
CA LEU A 306 -6.22 6.81 -36.94
C LEU A 306 -5.95 5.31 -37.09
N CYS A 307 -6.35 4.49 -36.10
CA CYS A 307 -6.00 3.07 -36.02
C CYS A 307 -7.11 2.15 -36.56
N GLY A 308 -8.26 2.72 -36.95
CA GLY A 308 -9.44 1.97 -37.40
C GLY A 308 -10.45 1.71 -36.28
N SER A 309 -11.60 1.14 -36.67
CA SER A 309 -12.71 0.92 -35.73
C SER A 309 -12.36 -0.14 -34.70
N ILE A 310 -12.45 0.20 -33.42
CA ILE A 310 -12.46 -0.78 -32.34
C ILE A 310 -13.74 -1.62 -32.51
N ASN A 311 -13.63 -2.93 -32.73
CA ASN A 311 -14.75 -3.86 -32.88
C ASN A 311 -14.30 -5.30 -32.52
N LYS A 312 -15.25 -6.24 -32.41
CA LYS A 312 -14.97 -7.66 -32.07
C LYS A 312 -14.08 -8.39 -33.08
N GLU A 313 -14.06 -7.97 -34.34
CA GLU A 313 -13.24 -8.59 -35.38
C GLU A 313 -11.76 -8.22 -35.19
N VAL A 314 -11.48 -7.00 -34.70
CA VAL A 314 -10.12 -6.48 -34.45
C VAL A 314 -9.65 -6.79 -33.02
N TRP A 315 -10.52 -6.65 -32.01
CA TRP A 315 -10.28 -6.94 -30.59
C TRP A 315 -11.46 -7.76 -30.02
N PRO A 316 -11.34 -9.11 -29.95
CA PRO A 316 -12.46 -10.02 -29.65
C PRO A 316 -13.20 -9.79 -28.32
N GLU A 317 -12.54 -9.18 -27.32
CA GLU A 317 -13.05 -9.00 -25.96
C GLU A 317 -13.55 -7.57 -25.67
N VAL A 318 -13.57 -6.69 -26.67
CA VAL A 318 -13.75 -5.24 -26.47
C VAL A 318 -15.15 -4.82 -26.02
N ASP A 319 -16.15 -5.68 -26.21
CA ASP A 319 -17.53 -5.49 -25.79
C ASP A 319 -17.74 -5.65 -24.28
N LYS A 320 -16.75 -6.21 -23.57
CA LYS A 320 -16.74 -6.28 -22.10
C LYS A 320 -16.31 -4.97 -21.45
N LEU A 321 -15.91 -3.97 -22.24
CA LEU A 321 -15.45 -2.66 -21.77
C LEU A 321 -16.55 -1.58 -21.88
N PRO A 322 -16.72 -0.71 -20.87
CA PRO A 322 -17.93 0.09 -20.67
C PRO A 322 -18.22 1.24 -21.67
N MET A 323 -17.36 1.55 -22.65
CA MET A 323 -17.42 2.84 -23.41
C MET A 323 -17.18 2.69 -24.94
N PHE A 324 -17.89 1.80 -25.62
CA PHE A 324 -17.67 1.42 -27.03
C PHE A 324 -18.44 2.27 -28.09
N PHE A 325 -17.77 2.85 -29.11
CA PHE A 325 -18.37 3.51 -30.32
C PHE A 325 -17.47 3.46 -31.59
N ARG A 326 -18.04 3.64 -32.82
CA ARG A 326 -17.48 3.28 -34.17
C ARG A 326 -17.11 4.46 -35.13
N ASN A 327 -16.01 4.30 -35.93
CA ASN A 327 -15.74 4.69 -37.37
C ASN A 327 -14.26 5.16 -37.67
N GLY A 328 -13.64 4.74 -38.81
CA GLY A 328 -12.24 5.02 -39.30
C GLY A 328 -12.11 6.21 -40.31
N THR A 329 -10.97 6.66 -40.91
CA THR A 329 -9.74 6.06 -41.56
C THR A 329 -8.57 7.08 -41.87
N GLU A 330 -7.40 6.59 -42.38
CA GLU A 330 -6.28 7.15 -43.25
C GLU A 330 -4.86 7.50 -42.66
N LYS A 331 -3.77 7.18 -43.42
CA LYS A 331 -2.33 6.99 -42.99
C LYS A 331 -1.36 8.16 -43.36
N PHE A 332 -0.30 8.39 -42.55
CA PHE A 332 0.58 9.59 -42.62
C PHE A 332 2.13 9.40 -42.71
N VAL A 333 2.70 8.18 -42.65
CA VAL A 333 4.18 7.96 -42.74
C VAL A 333 4.59 7.38 -44.09
N LYS A 334 5.70 7.87 -44.67
CA LYS A 334 6.17 7.56 -46.04
C LYS A 334 7.13 6.37 -46.16
N ASP A 335 7.70 5.89 -45.06
CA ASP A 335 8.60 4.72 -45.04
C ASP A 335 7.78 3.48 -44.65
N GLU A 336 7.73 2.49 -45.53
CA GLU A 336 6.90 1.28 -45.36
C GLU A 336 7.30 0.46 -44.13
N PHE A 337 8.58 0.34 -43.81
CA PHE A 337 9.05 -0.40 -42.63
C PHE A 337 8.85 0.40 -41.35
N ALA A 338 8.94 1.73 -41.43
CA ALA A 338 8.57 2.60 -40.31
C ALA A 338 7.07 2.53 -40.03
N MET A 339 6.24 2.46 -41.08
CA MET A 339 4.80 2.24 -40.98
C MET A 339 4.48 0.87 -40.37
N GLN A 340 5.18 -0.20 -40.77
CA GLN A 340 5.00 -1.53 -40.19
C GLN A 340 5.29 -1.55 -38.70
N LEU A 341 6.46 -1.05 -38.28
CA LEU A 341 6.79 -0.95 -36.86
C LEU A 341 5.77 -0.09 -36.11
N LEU A 342 5.34 1.02 -36.70
CA LEU A 342 4.35 1.91 -36.09
C LEU A 342 2.98 1.23 -35.94
N ASP A 343 2.52 0.49 -36.94
CA ASP A 343 1.25 -0.27 -36.92
C ASP A 343 1.31 -1.38 -35.83
N GLU A 344 2.46 -2.04 -35.64
CA GLU A 344 2.66 -3.04 -34.58
C GLU A 344 2.74 -2.43 -33.16
N LEU A 345 3.33 -1.24 -33.02
CA LEU A 345 3.40 -0.50 -31.74
C LEU A 345 2.03 0.10 -31.35
N LEU A 346 1.21 0.50 -32.33
CA LEU A 346 -0.13 1.08 -32.15
C LEU A 346 -1.26 0.05 -32.35
N THR A 347 -0.96 -1.24 -32.20
CA THR A 347 -1.99 -2.28 -32.24
C THR A 347 -3.00 -2.09 -31.11
N LEU A 348 -4.29 -2.05 -31.46
CA LEU A 348 -5.39 -1.75 -30.53
C LEU A 348 -5.52 -2.78 -29.42
N ASP A 349 -5.45 -4.07 -29.76
CA ASP A 349 -5.47 -5.18 -28.79
C ASP A 349 -4.12 -5.26 -28.05
N PRO A 350 -4.08 -4.99 -26.74
CA PRO A 350 -2.83 -4.99 -25.98
C PRO A 350 -2.12 -6.35 -26.01
N SER A 351 -2.86 -7.46 -26.14
CA SER A 351 -2.28 -8.81 -26.16
C SER A 351 -1.52 -9.14 -27.45
N LYS A 352 -1.84 -8.43 -28.54
CA LYS A 352 -1.19 -8.57 -29.85
C LYS A 352 -0.13 -7.49 -30.09
N ARG A 353 -0.11 -6.45 -29.27
CA ARG A 353 0.83 -5.33 -29.39
C ARG A 353 2.27 -5.79 -29.18
N LEU A 354 3.18 -5.29 -30.00
CA LEU A 354 4.59 -5.65 -29.95
C LEU A 354 5.19 -5.36 -28.57
N THR A 355 6.12 -6.18 -28.08
CA THR A 355 6.85 -5.89 -26.83
C THR A 355 8.10 -5.07 -27.12
N ALA A 356 8.58 -4.29 -26.14
CA ALA A 356 9.83 -3.53 -26.29
C ALA A 356 11.01 -4.45 -26.67
N GLU A 357 11.11 -5.63 -26.04
CA GLU A 357 12.10 -6.66 -26.38
C GLU A 357 12.07 -7.05 -27.86
N LYS A 358 10.89 -7.32 -28.42
CA LYS A 358 10.75 -7.72 -29.82
C LYS A 358 10.97 -6.55 -30.78
N ALA A 359 10.50 -5.37 -30.41
CA ALA A 359 10.60 -4.16 -31.23
C ALA A 359 12.06 -3.78 -31.54
N ILE A 360 13.00 -3.98 -30.61
CA ILE A 360 14.44 -3.70 -30.83
C ILE A 360 15.01 -4.46 -32.04
N TYR A 361 14.45 -5.63 -32.36
CA TYR A 361 14.91 -6.50 -33.43
C TYR A 361 14.10 -6.36 -34.74
N HIS A 362 13.21 -5.37 -34.85
CA HIS A 362 12.40 -5.16 -36.04
C HIS A 362 13.24 -4.74 -37.27
N ASP A 363 12.87 -5.20 -38.46
CA ASP A 363 13.58 -4.98 -39.74
C ASP A 363 13.84 -3.51 -40.08
N TYR A 364 12.99 -2.62 -39.55
CA TYR A 364 13.15 -1.17 -39.60
C TYR A 364 14.58 -0.72 -39.22
N PHE A 365 15.22 -1.38 -38.25
CA PHE A 365 16.57 -1.03 -37.78
C PHE A 365 17.70 -1.60 -38.64
N TYR A 366 17.45 -2.57 -39.52
CA TYR A 366 18.50 -3.20 -40.34
C TYR A 366 18.54 -2.65 -41.77
N LYS A 367 17.46 -1.98 -42.22
CA LYS A 367 17.39 -1.34 -43.53
C LYS A 367 18.14 0.00 -43.56
N ASN A 368 18.85 0.29 -44.65
CA ASN A 368 19.59 1.54 -44.79
C ASN A 368 18.67 2.79 -44.89
N PRO A 369 19.03 3.92 -44.24
CA PRO A 369 20.18 4.06 -43.35
C PRO A 369 19.94 3.32 -42.03
N GLN A 370 20.96 2.60 -41.55
CA GLN A 370 20.94 1.91 -40.25
C GLN A 370 21.12 2.92 -39.11
N PRO A 371 20.61 2.63 -37.91
CA PRO A 371 20.87 3.44 -36.73
C PRO A 371 22.37 3.52 -36.45
N GLN A 372 22.82 4.69 -36.03
CA GLN A 372 24.18 4.94 -35.56
C GLN A 372 24.29 4.60 -34.06
N GLU A 373 25.48 4.76 -33.49
CA GLU A 373 25.71 4.62 -32.05
C GLU A 373 25.02 5.71 -31.23
N ASN A 374 24.97 6.94 -31.76
CA ASN A 374 24.34 8.11 -31.15
C ASN A 374 23.99 9.13 -32.25
N ILE A 375 23.31 10.21 -31.86
CA ILE A 375 22.95 11.33 -32.77
C ILE A 375 23.85 12.56 -32.55
N ALA A 376 25.14 12.36 -32.21
CA ALA A 376 26.06 13.47 -31.90
C ALA A 376 26.27 14.43 -33.08
N ASP A 377 26.15 13.94 -34.31
CA ASP A 377 26.16 14.73 -35.54
C ASP A 377 25.02 15.77 -35.55
N LEU A 378 23.80 15.34 -35.22
CA LEU A 378 22.66 16.22 -35.04
C LEU A 378 22.88 17.19 -33.88
N MET A 379 23.38 16.71 -32.74
CA MET A 379 23.60 17.56 -31.55
C MET A 379 24.59 18.70 -31.83
N LYS A 380 25.65 18.45 -32.62
CA LYS A 380 26.63 19.47 -33.03
C LYS A 380 26.04 20.60 -33.86
N THR A 381 24.93 20.35 -34.56
CA THR A 381 24.22 21.40 -35.32
C THR A 381 23.43 22.36 -34.44
N ILE A 382 23.24 22.01 -33.16
CA ILE A 382 22.43 22.75 -32.20
C ILE A 382 23.36 23.49 -31.24
N THR A 383 23.64 24.76 -31.53
CA THR A 383 24.60 25.58 -30.78
C THR A 383 24.06 26.14 -29.45
N THR A 384 22.77 25.94 -29.14
CA THR A 384 22.12 26.45 -27.93
C THR A 384 21.17 25.40 -27.38
N SER A 385 21.26 25.11 -26.08
CA SER A 385 20.33 24.20 -25.41
C SER A 385 18.90 24.66 -25.66
N GLN A 386 17.99 23.75 -26.00
CA GLN A 386 16.59 24.14 -26.22
C GLN A 386 15.89 24.51 -24.90
N PHE A 387 16.39 24.01 -23.76
CA PHE A 387 15.97 24.49 -22.44
C PHE A 387 16.35 25.97 -22.24
N GLU A 388 17.54 26.38 -22.70
CA GLU A 388 18.02 27.77 -22.67
C GLU A 388 17.23 28.67 -23.62
N TYR A 389 16.95 28.18 -24.83
CA TYR A 389 16.21 28.92 -25.86
C TYR A 389 14.75 29.21 -25.44
N THR A 390 14.08 28.24 -24.80
CA THR A 390 12.68 28.35 -24.37
C THR A 390 12.53 29.16 -23.07
N ALA A 391 13.57 29.22 -22.24
CA ALA A 391 13.62 30.09 -21.04
C ALA A 391 13.93 31.56 -21.38
N GLY A 392 14.64 31.84 -22.48
CA GLY A 392 15.07 33.18 -22.90
C GLY A 392 14.05 34.00 -23.71
N GLN A 393 13.05 33.36 -24.30
CA GLN A 393 11.88 34.04 -24.87
C GLN A 393 10.65 33.51 -24.15
N GLY A 394 9.87 34.36 -23.46
CA GLY A 394 8.72 33.96 -22.63
C GLY A 394 7.60 33.21 -23.35
N ALA A 395 7.86 32.00 -23.83
CA ALA A 395 6.98 31.20 -24.68
C ALA A 395 6.01 30.30 -23.88
N HIS A 396 5.77 30.65 -22.60
CA HIS A 396 4.57 30.24 -21.87
C HIS A 396 3.50 31.35 -21.82
N ALA A 397 3.73 32.52 -22.43
CA ALA A 397 2.78 33.64 -22.38
C ALA A 397 1.51 33.45 -23.24
N ASN A 398 1.46 32.48 -24.17
CA ASN A 398 0.31 32.29 -25.07
C ASN A 398 -0.44 30.95 -24.97
N ARG A 399 -0.16 30.13 -23.95
CA ARG A 399 -1.09 29.08 -23.53
C ARG A 399 -1.75 29.53 -22.24
N LYS A 400 -3.03 29.93 -22.31
CA LYS A 400 -3.83 30.23 -21.12
C LYS A 400 -3.73 29.03 -20.15
N PRO A 401 -3.25 29.21 -18.92
CA PRO A 401 -3.33 28.16 -17.92
C PRO A 401 -4.81 27.86 -17.64
N GLN A 402 -5.21 26.59 -17.77
CA GLN A 402 -6.45 26.13 -17.16
C GLN A 402 -6.24 26.19 -15.65
N GLN A 403 -6.76 27.24 -15.01
CA GLN A 403 -6.92 27.29 -13.56
C GLN A 403 -7.87 26.16 -13.12
N PRO A 404 -7.55 25.41 -12.05
CA PRO A 404 -8.57 24.68 -11.31
C PRO A 404 -9.58 25.70 -10.79
N ARG A 405 -10.88 25.51 -11.07
CA ARG A 405 -11.93 26.33 -10.48
C ARG A 405 -11.93 26.13 -8.96
N PRO A 406 -11.95 27.19 -8.15
CA PRO A 406 -12.29 27.09 -6.73
C PRO A 406 -13.75 26.63 -6.59
N HIS A 407 -14.03 25.71 -5.67
CA HIS A 407 -15.39 25.55 -5.17
C HIS A 407 -15.78 26.80 -4.35
N PRO A 408 -16.93 27.44 -4.62
CA PRO A 408 -17.31 28.64 -3.90
C PRO A 408 -17.82 28.31 -2.50
N GLN A 409 -17.17 28.90 -1.49
CA GLN A 409 -17.80 29.18 -0.20
C GLN A 409 -18.95 30.17 -0.41
N ARG A 410 -20.16 29.78 -0.02
CA ARG A 410 -21.29 30.70 0.12
C ARG A 410 -21.04 31.58 1.34
N ASN A 411 -20.99 32.90 1.16
CA ASN A 411 -21.61 33.80 2.11
C ASN A 411 -22.20 35.02 1.42
N GLN A 412 -23.34 35.42 1.97
CA GLN A 412 -24.32 36.37 1.48
C GLN A 412 -23.77 37.79 1.44
N GLN A 413 -24.04 38.53 0.36
CA GLN A 413 -24.47 39.92 0.44
C GLN A 413 -25.18 40.34 -0.85
N GLN A 414 -26.34 40.95 -0.67
CA GLN A 414 -27.20 41.56 -1.68
C GLN A 414 -26.48 42.71 -2.39
N GLN A 415 -26.66 42.83 -3.72
CA GLN A 415 -26.96 44.12 -4.36
C GLN A 415 -27.43 43.92 -5.81
N ASN A 416 -28.34 44.83 -6.20
CA ASN A 416 -29.16 44.86 -7.41
C ASN A 416 -28.41 45.31 -8.68
N VAL A 417 -29.19 45.40 -9.77
CA VAL A 417 -29.06 46.21 -11.01
C VAL A 417 -28.42 45.50 -12.24
N PRO A 418 -28.73 45.90 -13.50
CA PRO A 418 -29.82 45.36 -14.31
C PRO A 418 -29.37 44.83 -15.69
N SER A 419 -30.30 44.20 -16.40
CA SER A 419 -30.23 43.73 -17.79
C SER A 419 -29.83 44.79 -18.82
N GLY A 420 -28.86 44.47 -19.69
CA GLY A 420 -28.66 45.18 -20.96
C GLY A 420 -27.32 44.93 -21.67
N GLN A 421 -27.40 44.38 -22.88
CA GLN A 421 -26.43 44.48 -23.99
C GLN A 421 -25.18 43.56 -23.99
N CYS A 422 -25.26 42.50 -24.79
CA CYS A 422 -24.09 41.84 -25.38
C CYS A 422 -24.43 41.40 -26.81
N LEU A 423 -24.30 42.31 -27.77
CA LEU A 423 -24.27 42.00 -29.20
C LEU A 423 -23.35 43.03 -29.86
N GLU A 424 -22.09 42.64 -30.10
CA GLU A 424 -21.17 43.14 -31.15
C GLU A 424 -19.71 42.85 -30.76
N ARG A 425 -19.12 41.86 -31.44
CA ARG A 425 -17.70 41.81 -31.89
C ARG A 425 -17.37 40.41 -32.40
N PHE A 426 -17.86 40.09 -33.59
CA PHE A 426 -17.30 39.02 -34.44
C PHE A 426 -17.40 39.44 -35.91
N VAL A 427 -16.64 40.46 -36.29
CA VAL A 427 -16.25 40.72 -37.67
C VAL A 427 -14.79 41.20 -37.67
N ALA A 428 -14.02 40.70 -38.63
CA ALA A 428 -12.60 40.93 -38.91
C ALA A 428 -11.60 40.04 -38.14
N VAL A 429 -11.28 38.86 -38.70
CA VAL A 429 -10.09 38.65 -39.56
C VAL A 429 -10.29 37.30 -40.27
N GLY A 430 -10.64 37.35 -41.55
CA GLY A 430 -10.57 36.21 -42.45
C GLY A 430 -9.17 36.14 -43.10
N ASN A 431 -8.58 34.94 -43.12
CA ASN A 431 -7.91 34.34 -44.28
C ASN A 431 -6.95 33.22 -43.82
N ARG A 432 -7.44 31.97 -43.91
CA ARG A 432 -6.67 30.79 -44.33
C ARG A 432 -7.67 29.67 -44.66
N ARG A 433 -7.77 29.35 -45.95
CA ARG A 433 -8.65 28.32 -46.52
C ARG A 433 -8.21 26.92 -46.06
N PHE A 434 -9.15 26.09 -45.61
CA PHE A 434 -8.95 24.64 -45.44
C PHE A 434 -9.83 23.89 -46.47
N PRO A 435 -9.26 23.08 -47.39
CA PRO A 435 -9.99 22.43 -48.48
C PRO A 435 -10.78 21.16 -48.09
N VAL A 436 -11.18 21.02 -46.82
CA VAL A 436 -11.83 19.79 -46.30
C VAL A 436 -13.35 19.87 -46.32
N CYS A 437 -13.94 21.06 -46.36
CA CYS A 437 -15.40 21.22 -46.26
C CYS A 437 -16.16 21.02 -47.59
N GLU A 438 -15.51 21.13 -48.76
CA GLU A 438 -16.21 20.97 -50.05
C GLU A 438 -16.39 19.50 -50.48
N ALA A 439 -15.55 18.59 -49.98
CA ALA A 439 -15.67 17.15 -50.25
C ALA A 439 -16.82 16.50 -49.46
N ILE A 440 -17.12 17.03 -48.28
CA ILE A 440 -18.17 16.53 -47.37
C ILE A 440 -19.57 16.86 -47.93
N LEU A 441 -19.76 18.04 -48.52
CA LEU A 441 -21.02 18.46 -49.13
C LEU A 441 -21.36 17.71 -50.43
N ARG A 442 -20.36 17.31 -51.22
CA ARG A 442 -20.58 16.53 -52.45
C ARG A 442 -21.00 15.09 -52.18
N ARG A 443 -20.60 14.52 -51.03
CA ARG A 443 -20.91 13.13 -50.69
C ARG A 443 -22.25 12.96 -49.96
N PHE A 444 -22.73 14.01 -49.28
CA PHE A 444 -24.04 14.01 -48.62
C PHE A 444 -25.23 14.02 -49.61
N ASN A 445 -25.03 14.54 -50.83
CA ASN A 445 -26.05 14.54 -51.89
C ASN A 445 -26.12 13.23 -52.70
N ALA A 446 -25.16 12.30 -52.51
CA ALA A 446 -25.05 11.09 -53.33
C ALA A 446 -25.73 9.83 -52.74
N LEU A 447 -26.26 9.87 -51.51
CA LEU A 447 -26.84 8.71 -50.82
C LEU A 447 -28.38 8.68 -50.79
N LYS A 448 -29.02 9.32 -51.78
CA LYS A 448 -30.48 9.41 -51.89
C LYS A 448 -31.12 8.32 -52.77
N THR A 449 -30.54 7.13 -52.88
CA THR A 449 -31.17 6.03 -53.62
C THR A 449 -30.70 4.69 -53.07
N GLU A 450 -31.46 4.12 -52.14
CA GLU A 450 -31.91 2.71 -52.19
C GLU A 450 -32.70 2.35 -50.94
N LYS A 451 -33.87 1.75 -51.18
CA LYS A 451 -34.83 1.31 -50.15
C LYS A 451 -34.42 -0.07 -49.65
N SER A 452 -34.15 -0.22 -48.35
CA SER A 452 -34.62 -1.36 -47.53
C SER A 452 -33.92 -1.41 -46.17
N THR A 453 -34.44 -0.71 -45.15
CA THR A 453 -34.22 -1.13 -43.75
C THR A 453 -35.31 -0.62 -42.82
N SER A 454 -36.42 -1.36 -42.76
CA SER A 454 -37.39 -1.23 -41.68
C SER A 454 -36.92 -2.07 -40.49
N ARG A 455 -36.29 -1.44 -39.48
CA ARG A 455 -36.35 -1.79 -38.03
C ARG A 455 -35.39 -1.03 -37.09
N ILE A 456 -34.69 0.02 -37.52
CA ILE A 456 -33.85 0.87 -36.63
C ILE A 456 -34.26 2.35 -36.72
N LEU A 457 -35.57 2.64 -36.69
CA LEU A 457 -36.07 4.03 -36.68
C LEU A 457 -36.97 4.40 -35.49
N ILE A 458 -37.05 3.55 -34.46
CA ILE A 458 -37.93 3.79 -33.29
C ILE A 458 -37.16 3.90 -31.95
N ARG A 459 -35.82 3.98 -31.95
CA ARG A 459 -35.06 4.21 -30.69
C ARG A 459 -34.10 5.40 -30.66
N CYS A 460 -34.03 6.22 -31.71
CA CYS A 460 -33.23 7.46 -31.70
C CYS A 460 -34.02 8.76 -31.52
N TYR A 461 -35.33 8.72 -31.25
CA TYR A 461 -36.16 9.92 -31.10
C TYR A 461 -36.44 10.36 -29.64
N GLN A 462 -35.64 9.90 -28.67
CA GLN A 462 -35.85 10.20 -27.24
C GLN A 462 -34.62 10.69 -26.45
N CYS A 463 -33.63 11.32 -27.10
CA CYS A 463 -32.51 11.96 -26.36
C CYS A 463 -32.21 13.42 -26.72
N CYS A 464 -33.05 14.09 -27.51
CA CYS A 464 -32.85 15.52 -27.83
C CYS A 464 -33.93 16.45 -27.23
N PHE A 465 -34.52 16.10 -26.08
CA PHE A 465 -35.56 16.93 -25.47
C PHE A 465 -35.43 17.12 -23.95
N VAL A 466 -34.27 17.60 -23.48
CA VAL A 466 -34.18 18.38 -22.22
C VAL A 466 -33.08 19.45 -22.37
N ALA A 467 -33.32 20.42 -23.25
CA ALA A 467 -32.61 21.71 -23.26
C ALA A 467 -33.46 22.82 -23.92
N ARG A 468 -34.79 22.74 -23.79
CA ARG A 468 -35.71 23.74 -24.35
C ARG A 468 -37.02 23.84 -23.55
N ALA A 469 -36.89 24.22 -22.28
CA ALA A 469 -38.04 24.50 -21.40
C ALA A 469 -37.77 25.62 -20.38
N LEU A 470 -37.00 26.64 -20.74
CA LEU A 470 -36.99 27.95 -20.08
C LEU A 470 -36.70 29.00 -21.14
N ASP A 471 -37.76 29.41 -21.84
CA ASP A 471 -37.95 30.71 -22.51
C ASP A 471 -39.09 30.54 -23.51
N PHE A 472 -40.34 30.62 -23.03
CA PHE A 472 -41.50 31.13 -23.78
C PHE A 472 -42.75 31.15 -22.88
N VAL A 473 -42.78 32.06 -21.90
CA VAL A 473 -44.04 32.65 -21.42
C VAL A 473 -43.81 34.16 -21.30
N ALA A 474 -43.94 34.86 -22.42
CA ALA A 474 -44.35 36.26 -22.46
C ALA A 474 -44.92 36.56 -23.85
N THR A 475 -46.02 37.32 -23.86
CA THR A 475 -46.69 37.99 -24.99
C THR A 475 -47.69 37.19 -25.87
N GLY A 476 -48.88 36.94 -25.29
CA GLY A 476 -50.22 37.39 -25.78
C GLY A 476 -50.95 36.63 -26.91
N PRO A 477 -52.27 36.84 -27.14
CA PRO A 477 -53.30 37.51 -26.34
C PRO A 477 -54.55 36.64 -25.99
N HIS A 478 -55.43 37.22 -25.17
CA HIS A 478 -56.75 36.79 -24.69
C HIS A 478 -57.68 36.06 -25.68
N VAL A 479 -58.47 35.09 -25.18
CA VAL A 479 -59.96 34.91 -25.32
C VAL A 479 -60.41 33.68 -24.47
N PRO A 480 -61.62 33.64 -23.88
CA PRO A 480 -61.90 32.96 -22.59
C PRO A 480 -62.78 31.69 -22.64
N LEU A 481 -62.75 30.96 -21.52
CA LEU A 481 -63.80 30.12 -20.88
C LEU A 481 -64.48 28.98 -21.67
N GLN A 482 -64.43 27.74 -21.13
CA GLN A 482 -65.63 27.01 -20.64
C GLN A 482 -65.29 25.70 -19.86
N LYS A 483 -66.10 25.48 -18.81
CA LYS A 483 -66.18 24.41 -17.76
C LYS A 483 -66.59 23.01 -18.29
N PRO A 484 -66.86 21.95 -17.46
CA PRO A 484 -66.41 21.58 -16.08
C PRO A 484 -65.99 20.10 -15.87
N LEU A 485 -65.38 19.82 -14.69
CA LEU A 485 -65.43 18.65 -13.79
C LEU A 485 -65.70 17.22 -14.32
N ASN A 486 -64.85 16.24 -13.90
CA ASN A 486 -65.31 15.25 -12.92
C ASN A 486 -64.17 14.51 -12.16
N THR A 487 -64.45 14.32 -10.89
CA THR A 487 -63.67 13.69 -9.81
C THR A 487 -63.79 12.17 -9.80
N HIS A 488 -62.72 11.42 -9.48
CA HIS A 488 -62.73 10.39 -8.42
C HIS A 488 -61.34 9.78 -8.13
N HIS A 489 -61.13 9.54 -6.83
CA HIS A 489 -60.01 8.87 -6.16
C HIS A 489 -58.78 9.71 -5.77
N VAL A 490 -59.02 10.60 -4.80
CA VAL A 490 -58.05 10.98 -3.76
C VAL A 490 -58.37 10.17 -2.51
N GLY A 491 -57.38 9.42 -2.00
CA GLY A 491 -57.45 8.74 -0.72
C GLY A 491 -56.29 7.76 -0.55
N ILE A 492 -55.39 8.08 0.39
CA ILE A 492 -54.27 7.27 0.89
C ILE A 492 -52.94 7.45 0.14
N LEU A 493 -52.23 8.55 0.47
CA LEU A 493 -50.78 8.61 0.74
C LEU A 493 -50.44 10.06 1.09
N HIS A 494 -50.96 10.53 2.22
CA HIS A 494 -50.67 11.86 2.76
C HIS A 494 -50.25 11.73 4.23
N GLN A 495 -49.08 11.15 4.45
CA GLN A 495 -48.26 11.33 5.66
C GLN A 495 -46.87 10.75 5.37
N ASN A 496 -45.84 11.60 5.50
CA ASN A 496 -44.38 11.35 5.37
C ASN A 496 -43.66 12.08 4.22
N LEU A 497 -44.03 13.33 3.92
CA LEU A 497 -43.16 14.24 3.15
C LEU A 497 -43.47 15.72 3.43
N ILE A 498 -43.45 16.10 4.71
CA ILE A 498 -43.31 17.51 5.12
C ILE A 498 -42.42 17.52 6.36
N GLY A 499 -41.22 18.11 6.23
CA GLY A 499 -40.34 18.32 7.38
C GLY A 499 -38.85 18.39 7.10
N LEU A 500 -38.38 19.03 6.01
CA LEU A 500 -36.96 19.42 5.89
C LEU A 500 -36.82 20.73 5.09
N THR A 501 -37.29 21.83 5.66
CA THR A 501 -36.78 23.18 5.34
C THR A 501 -36.77 24.04 6.59
N GLU A 502 -35.88 23.76 7.54
CA GLU A 502 -35.40 24.77 8.49
C GLU A 502 -33.89 24.57 8.73
N THR A 503 -33.13 25.59 8.36
CA THR A 503 -31.70 25.74 8.62
C THR A 503 -31.51 26.23 10.05
N THR A 504 -31.09 25.36 10.95
CA THR A 504 -30.54 25.76 12.28
C THR A 504 -29.02 25.85 12.17
N PRO A 505 -28.36 26.91 12.68
CA PRO A 505 -26.91 27.05 12.60
C PRO A 505 -26.20 26.06 13.53
N LEU A 506 -25.15 25.43 13.01
CA LEU A 506 -24.23 24.53 13.73
C LEU A 506 -23.54 25.27 14.89
N LEU A 507 -24.11 25.18 16.08
CA LEU A 507 -23.37 25.27 17.33
C LEU A 507 -22.44 24.05 17.43
N CYS A 508 -21.18 24.30 17.77
CA CYS A 508 -20.21 23.26 18.11
C CYS A 508 -20.84 22.31 19.14
N ARG A 509 -21.07 21.05 18.79
CA ARG A 509 -21.37 20.03 19.80
C ARG A 509 -20.12 19.86 20.67
N PRO A 510 -20.26 19.81 22.00
CA PRO A 510 -19.16 19.42 22.87
C PRO A 510 -18.70 18.00 22.51
N PRO A 511 -17.44 17.63 22.79
CA PRO A 511 -16.96 16.27 22.60
C PRO A 511 -17.90 15.29 23.31
N ALA A 512 -18.20 14.16 22.65
CA ALA A 512 -18.98 13.10 23.25
C ALA A 512 -18.30 12.67 24.58
N PRO A 513 -19.08 12.42 25.65
CA PRO A 513 -18.52 11.90 26.89
C PRO A 513 -17.82 10.56 26.62
N PRO A 514 -16.78 10.21 27.41
CA PRO A 514 -16.13 8.90 27.28
C PRO A 514 -17.17 7.78 27.39
N PRO A 515 -17.02 6.68 26.63
CA PRO A 515 -17.96 5.57 26.64
C PRO A 515 -18.09 5.02 28.07
N GLN A 516 -19.33 4.84 28.54
CA GLN A 516 -19.61 4.23 29.83
C GLN A 516 -19.19 2.76 29.81
N MET A 517 -18.28 2.37 30.70
CA MET A 517 -17.92 0.98 30.93
C MET A 517 -19.15 0.20 31.44
N THR A 518 -19.57 -0.83 30.71
CA THR A 518 -20.47 -1.84 31.24
C THR A 518 -19.67 -2.77 32.15
N THR A 519 -19.75 -2.56 33.46
CA THR A 519 -19.22 -3.50 34.45
C THR A 519 -20.18 -4.69 34.54
N PHE A 520 -19.71 -5.87 34.13
CA PHE A 520 -20.47 -7.11 34.23
C PHE A 520 -20.28 -7.74 35.62
N ASP A 521 -21.33 -8.38 36.12
CA ASP A 521 -21.24 -9.19 37.35
C ASP A 521 -20.39 -10.43 37.09
N LYS A 522 -19.43 -10.71 37.98
CA LYS A 522 -18.56 -11.90 37.90
C LYS A 522 -19.32 -13.20 38.18
N GLY A 523 -20.51 -13.10 38.76
CA GLY A 523 -21.29 -14.24 39.22
C GLY A 523 -20.65 -14.93 40.43
N GLU A 524 -21.18 -16.10 40.76
CA GLU A 524 -20.68 -16.91 41.88
C GLU A 524 -19.36 -17.59 41.54
N LYS A 525 -18.45 -17.63 42.53
CA LYS A 525 -17.17 -18.33 42.38
C LYS A 525 -17.43 -19.83 42.24
N PRO A 526 -16.82 -20.52 41.25
CA PRO A 526 -16.87 -21.98 41.19
C PRO A 526 -16.34 -22.62 42.49
N GLU A 527 -17.08 -23.58 43.04
CA GLU A 527 -16.70 -24.25 44.31
C GLU A 527 -15.43 -25.11 44.18
N LYS A 528 -15.16 -25.63 42.97
CA LYS A 528 -14.05 -26.52 42.63
C LYS A 528 -13.53 -26.22 41.23
N GLY A 529 -12.29 -26.59 40.97
CA GLY A 529 -11.62 -26.27 39.71
C GLY A 529 -11.12 -24.81 39.70
N THR A 530 -9.88 -24.60 39.29
CA THR A 530 -9.35 -23.25 39.11
C THR A 530 -8.49 -23.19 37.85
N PHE A 531 -8.71 -22.16 37.04
CA PHE A 531 -7.84 -21.86 35.92
C PHE A 531 -6.72 -20.92 36.40
N VAL A 532 -5.48 -21.39 36.34
CA VAL A 532 -4.33 -20.69 36.93
C VAL A 532 -3.83 -19.61 35.96
N ALA A 533 -3.41 -20.03 34.76
CA ALA A 533 -2.84 -19.15 33.73
C ALA A 533 -2.83 -19.84 32.36
N PHE A 534 -2.42 -19.10 31.32
CA PHE A 534 -1.97 -19.69 30.06
C PHE A 534 -0.74 -20.57 30.31
N ASP A 535 -0.77 -21.83 29.85
CA ASP A 535 0.36 -22.76 30.00
C ASP A 535 1.32 -22.64 28.80
N HIS A 536 0.80 -22.83 27.59
CA HIS A 536 1.51 -22.64 26.33
C HIS A 536 0.52 -22.47 25.16
N ILE A 537 1.01 -22.00 24.03
CA ILE A 537 0.24 -21.94 22.78
C ILE A 537 0.87 -22.90 21.78
N ARG A 538 0.04 -23.78 21.20
CA ARG A 538 0.48 -24.76 20.21
C ARG A 538 0.03 -24.36 18.81
N PHE A 539 0.98 -24.35 17.89
CA PHE A 539 0.81 -23.99 16.50
C PHE A 539 0.99 -25.21 15.62
N LEU A 540 0.10 -25.38 14.65
CA LEU A 540 0.35 -26.28 13.53
C LEU A 540 0.94 -25.45 12.40
N VAL A 541 2.12 -25.87 11.93
CA VAL A 541 2.89 -25.12 10.93
C VAL A 541 3.47 -26.05 9.88
N GLY A 542 3.74 -25.52 8.69
CA GLY A 542 4.37 -26.29 7.61
C GLY A 542 5.80 -26.70 7.93
N ASN A 543 6.53 -25.91 8.73
CA ASN A 543 7.90 -26.21 9.12
C ASN A 543 8.22 -25.71 10.55
N ALA A 544 8.04 -26.59 11.54
CA ALA A 544 8.24 -26.30 12.95
C ALA A 544 9.66 -25.84 13.29
N LYS A 545 10.67 -26.36 12.58
CA LYS A 545 12.08 -25.98 12.79
C LYS A 545 12.33 -24.54 12.38
N GLN A 546 11.83 -24.13 11.20
CA GLN A 546 11.98 -22.77 10.70
C GLN A 546 11.13 -21.78 11.51
N ALA A 547 9.90 -22.14 11.85
CA ALA A 547 9.04 -21.32 12.70
C ALA A 547 9.72 -21.06 14.05
N ALA A 548 10.15 -22.10 14.77
CA ALA A 548 10.85 -21.95 16.04
C ALA A 548 12.10 -21.05 15.93
N TYR A 549 12.92 -21.26 14.89
CA TYR A 549 14.08 -20.41 14.63
C TYR A 549 13.69 -18.94 14.42
N TRP A 550 12.65 -18.67 13.63
CA TRP A 550 12.17 -17.32 13.35
C TRP A 550 11.68 -16.62 14.62
N TYR A 551 10.87 -17.28 15.45
CA TYR A 551 10.43 -16.69 16.72
C TYR A 551 11.59 -16.48 17.70
N CYS A 552 12.61 -17.33 17.70
CA CYS A 552 13.83 -17.10 18.49
C CYS A 552 14.66 -15.91 17.96
N ALA A 553 14.86 -15.81 16.66
CA ALA A 553 15.64 -14.75 16.04
C ALA A 553 14.94 -13.39 16.14
N ASN A 554 13.67 -13.33 15.77
CA ASN A 554 12.90 -12.09 15.61
C ASN A 554 12.27 -11.64 16.92
N TYR A 555 11.59 -12.53 17.64
CA TYR A 555 10.85 -12.19 18.87
C TYR A 555 11.62 -12.39 20.18
N GLY A 556 12.88 -12.84 20.10
CA GLY A 556 13.75 -12.98 21.27
C GLY A 556 13.43 -14.18 22.16
N PHE A 557 12.70 -15.17 21.64
CA PHE A 557 12.54 -16.46 22.31
C PHE A 557 13.85 -17.24 22.36
N GLU A 558 13.95 -18.20 23.27
CA GLU A 558 15.05 -19.18 23.29
C GLU A 558 14.53 -20.58 23.00
N PRO A 559 15.33 -21.43 22.31
CA PRO A 559 15.04 -22.85 22.22
C PRO A 559 14.89 -23.46 23.62
N TYR A 560 13.78 -24.16 23.86
CA TYR A 560 13.43 -24.63 25.20
C TYR A 560 13.41 -26.16 25.30
N ALA A 561 12.51 -26.80 24.55
CA ALA A 561 12.37 -28.24 24.55
C ALA A 561 12.04 -28.76 23.15
N TYR A 562 12.34 -30.03 22.88
CA TYR A 562 12.14 -30.67 21.59
C TYR A 562 11.55 -32.07 21.77
N LYS A 563 10.60 -32.42 20.90
CA LYS A 563 10.07 -33.78 20.75
C LYS A 563 10.00 -34.12 19.25
N GLY A 564 10.71 -35.14 18.81
CA GLY A 564 10.81 -35.51 17.39
C GLY A 564 11.50 -36.86 17.19
N LEU A 565 12.06 -37.11 16.01
CA LEU A 565 12.63 -38.42 15.65
C LEU A 565 13.69 -38.87 16.66
N GLU A 566 14.56 -37.95 17.03
CA GLU A 566 15.69 -38.12 17.95
C GLU A 566 15.24 -38.37 19.39
N THR A 567 13.99 -38.05 19.73
CA THR A 567 13.39 -38.28 21.05
C THR A 567 12.31 -39.37 21.02
N GLY A 568 12.18 -40.10 19.90
CA GLY A 568 11.24 -41.21 19.74
C GLY A 568 9.86 -40.85 19.17
N SER A 569 9.56 -39.57 18.93
CA SER A 569 8.33 -39.17 18.23
C SER A 569 8.48 -39.37 16.73
N ARG A 570 7.72 -40.30 16.16
CA ARG A 570 7.81 -40.69 14.74
C ARG A 570 6.76 -40.02 13.84
N ILE A 571 5.72 -39.43 14.42
CA ILE A 571 4.59 -38.88 13.67
C ILE A 571 4.72 -37.37 13.52
N THR A 572 5.14 -36.67 14.57
CA THR A 572 5.26 -35.21 14.58
C THR A 572 6.57 -34.75 15.19
N ALA A 573 7.04 -33.59 14.73
CA ALA A 573 8.15 -32.86 15.34
C ALA A 573 7.59 -31.60 16.00
N GLN A 574 7.95 -31.40 17.26
CA GLN A 574 7.50 -30.31 18.11
C GLN A 574 8.72 -29.55 18.65
N HIS A 575 8.79 -28.27 18.29
CA HIS A 575 9.81 -27.34 18.76
C HIS A 575 9.18 -26.36 19.75
N ALA A 576 9.48 -26.53 21.03
CA ALA A 576 9.07 -25.60 22.07
C ALA A 576 10.13 -24.50 22.25
N VAL A 577 9.69 -23.25 22.21
CA VAL A 577 10.51 -22.06 22.47
C VAL A 577 9.91 -21.30 23.65
N ARG A 578 10.77 -20.65 24.44
CA ARG A 578 10.35 -19.96 25.67
C ARG A 578 10.98 -18.59 25.79
N GLN A 579 10.19 -17.62 26.26
CA GLN A 579 10.67 -16.35 26.78
C GLN A 579 9.95 -16.09 28.10
N ASN A 580 10.69 -16.15 29.22
CA ASN A 580 10.13 -16.10 30.57
C ASN A 580 8.98 -17.12 30.73
N LYS A 581 7.74 -16.67 30.98
CA LYS A 581 6.56 -17.54 31.12
C LYS A 581 5.84 -17.84 29.81
N ILE A 582 6.25 -17.22 28.70
CA ILE A 582 5.64 -17.43 27.39
C ILE A 582 6.26 -18.68 26.77
N ILE A 583 5.43 -19.68 26.44
CA ILE A 583 5.87 -20.90 25.76
C ILE A 583 5.05 -21.06 24.48
N PHE A 584 5.74 -21.14 23.35
CA PHE A 584 5.16 -21.49 22.05
C PHE A 584 5.68 -22.85 21.61
N VAL A 585 4.79 -23.72 21.13
CA VAL A 585 5.11 -25.05 20.61
C VAL A 585 4.73 -25.10 19.14
N PHE A 586 5.72 -25.19 18.26
CA PHE A 586 5.51 -25.34 16.82
C PHE A 586 5.54 -26.81 16.46
N GLU A 587 4.48 -27.31 15.83
CA GLU A 587 4.30 -28.71 15.49
C GLU A 587 4.12 -28.90 13.97
N SER A 588 4.84 -29.87 13.41
CA SER A 588 4.71 -30.30 12.01
C SER A 588 4.65 -31.81 11.90
N ALA A 589 3.94 -32.31 10.89
CA ALA A 589 3.96 -33.72 10.53
C ALA A 589 5.35 -34.13 10.00
N LEU A 590 5.82 -35.31 10.42
CA LEU A 590 7.07 -35.91 9.93
C LEU A 590 6.84 -36.85 8.75
N LEU A 591 5.65 -37.44 8.69
CA LEU A 591 5.25 -38.38 7.64
C LEU A 591 4.39 -37.67 6.59
N PRO A 592 4.49 -38.08 5.31
CA PRO A 592 3.54 -37.65 4.30
C PRO A 592 2.11 -38.11 4.66
N ASP A 593 1.12 -37.45 4.07
CA ASP A 593 -0.30 -37.82 4.15
C ASP A 593 -0.90 -37.84 5.58
N ASN A 594 -0.27 -37.14 6.53
CA ASN A 594 -0.92 -36.88 7.82
C ASN A 594 -2.14 -36.00 7.60
N LYS A 595 -3.33 -36.62 7.63
CA LYS A 595 -4.58 -35.98 7.26
C LYS A 595 -4.96 -34.81 8.19
N GLU A 596 -4.83 -34.98 9.51
CA GLU A 596 -5.23 -33.91 10.45
C GLU A 596 -4.37 -32.66 10.30
N LEU A 597 -3.03 -32.82 10.35
CA LEU A 597 -2.12 -31.69 10.23
C LEU A 597 -2.11 -31.13 8.80
N GLY A 598 -2.22 -31.99 7.79
CA GLY A 598 -2.28 -31.60 6.39
C GLY A 598 -3.54 -30.81 6.05
N ASP A 599 -4.72 -31.29 6.45
CA ASP A 599 -6.00 -30.62 6.20
C ASP A 599 -6.03 -29.26 6.92
N HIS A 600 -5.53 -29.19 8.17
CA HIS A 600 -5.43 -27.94 8.91
C HIS A 600 -4.49 -26.94 8.21
N LEU A 601 -3.30 -27.37 7.80
CA LEU A 601 -2.31 -26.52 7.14
C LEU A 601 -2.81 -25.99 5.79
N VAL A 602 -3.48 -26.82 4.99
CA VAL A 602 -4.09 -26.40 3.71
C VAL A 602 -5.17 -25.36 3.96
N ARG A 603 -6.07 -25.62 4.93
CA ARG A 603 -7.20 -24.75 5.23
C ARG A 603 -6.75 -23.42 5.81
N HIS A 604 -5.90 -23.44 6.84
CA HIS A 604 -5.61 -22.27 7.67
C HIS A 604 -4.25 -21.61 7.38
N GLY A 605 -3.30 -22.36 6.80
CA GLY A 605 -1.88 -22.00 6.83
C GLY A 605 -1.26 -22.27 8.19
N ASP A 606 -0.15 -21.61 8.50
CA ASP A 606 0.45 -21.65 9.83
C ASP A 606 -0.47 -20.91 10.81
N GLY A 607 -0.87 -21.56 11.91
CA GLY A 607 -1.88 -21.03 12.82
C GLY A 607 -1.92 -21.70 14.19
N VAL A 608 -2.62 -21.06 15.13
CA VAL A 608 -2.83 -21.61 16.48
C VAL A 608 -3.85 -22.74 16.41
N LYS A 609 -3.48 -23.89 16.96
CA LYS A 609 -4.36 -25.05 17.12
C LYS A 609 -4.88 -25.19 18.54
N ASP A 610 -4.10 -24.79 19.53
CA ASP A 610 -4.39 -25.03 20.93
C ASP A 610 -3.96 -23.84 21.79
N VAL A 611 -4.87 -23.37 22.63
CA VAL A 611 -4.58 -22.40 23.69
C VAL A 611 -4.68 -23.15 25.01
N CYS A 612 -3.53 -23.54 25.56
CA CYS A 612 -3.48 -24.45 26.70
C CYS A 612 -3.57 -23.68 28.03
N PHE A 613 -4.27 -24.24 29.00
CA PHE A 613 -4.45 -23.64 30.33
C PHE A 613 -3.88 -24.54 31.42
N GLU A 614 -3.11 -23.94 32.33
CA GLU A 614 -2.75 -24.58 33.58
C GLU A 614 -3.96 -24.54 34.51
N VAL A 615 -4.31 -25.69 35.09
CA VAL A 615 -5.48 -25.82 35.96
C VAL A 615 -5.16 -26.55 37.25
N ASP A 616 -5.94 -26.25 38.28
CA ASP A 616 -6.03 -27.00 39.53
C ASP A 616 -7.38 -27.73 39.57
N ASP A 617 -7.38 -29.03 39.87
CA ASP A 617 -8.57 -29.90 39.90
C ASP A 617 -9.20 -30.10 38.50
N LEU A 618 -8.42 -30.74 37.63
CA LEU A 618 -8.79 -31.04 36.24
C LEU A 618 -10.11 -31.85 36.15
N ASP A 619 -10.31 -32.79 37.07
CA ASP A 619 -11.48 -33.66 37.09
C ASP A 619 -12.76 -32.85 37.32
N ALA A 620 -12.76 -31.91 38.27
CA ALA A 620 -13.92 -31.05 38.53
C ALA A 620 -14.29 -30.19 37.31
N ILE A 621 -13.29 -29.61 36.64
CA ILE A 621 -13.51 -28.77 35.44
C ILE A 621 -14.08 -29.62 34.31
N ILE A 622 -13.53 -30.80 34.06
CA ILE A 622 -13.99 -31.67 32.97
C ILE A 622 -15.37 -32.25 33.27
N ASP A 623 -15.66 -32.64 34.51
CA ASP A 623 -16.99 -33.12 34.90
C ASP A 623 -18.05 -32.03 34.73
N TYR A 624 -17.73 -30.79 35.08
CA TYR A 624 -18.62 -29.65 34.82
C TYR A 624 -18.81 -29.42 33.32
N ALA A 625 -17.71 -29.35 32.56
CA ALA A 625 -17.74 -29.13 31.11
C ALA A 625 -18.56 -30.22 30.38
N LYS A 626 -18.42 -31.49 30.78
CA LYS A 626 -19.23 -32.62 30.25
C LYS A 626 -20.71 -32.41 30.50
N LYS A 627 -21.10 -32.03 31.73
CA LYS A 627 -22.51 -31.75 32.07
C LYS A 627 -23.07 -30.56 31.29
N ALA A 628 -22.23 -29.57 30.99
CA ALA A 628 -22.57 -28.43 30.15
C ALA A 628 -22.63 -28.74 28.65
N GLY A 629 -22.27 -29.97 28.22
CA GLY A 629 -22.34 -30.41 26.83
C GLY A 629 -21.08 -30.14 26.00
N ALA A 630 -19.92 -29.95 26.64
CA ALA A 630 -18.66 -29.73 25.95
C ALA A 630 -18.28 -30.90 25.05
N LYS A 631 -17.71 -30.59 23.88
CA LYS A 631 -17.12 -31.60 22.99
C LYS A 631 -15.68 -31.89 23.42
N LEU A 632 -15.45 -33.06 24.00
CA LEU A 632 -14.11 -33.54 24.30
C LEU A 632 -13.43 -34.09 23.04
N ILE A 633 -12.23 -33.61 22.76
CA ILE A 633 -11.31 -34.20 21.80
C ILE A 633 -10.52 -35.33 22.46
N GLN A 634 -10.15 -35.12 23.73
CA GLN A 634 -9.47 -36.10 24.56
C GLN A 634 -10.01 -35.97 25.98
N ASP A 635 -10.47 -37.08 26.55
CA ASP A 635 -10.87 -37.14 27.96
C ASP A 635 -9.64 -37.07 28.89
N VAL A 636 -9.86 -37.01 30.19
CA VAL A 636 -8.79 -36.98 31.19
C VAL A 636 -7.85 -38.16 30.98
N THR A 637 -6.59 -37.85 30.70
CA THR A 637 -5.52 -38.80 30.44
C THR A 637 -4.27 -38.35 31.16
N GLU A 638 -3.33 -39.28 31.35
CA GLU A 638 -2.07 -39.01 32.03
C GLU A 638 -0.91 -39.43 31.14
N GLU A 639 0.09 -38.56 31.02
CA GLU A 639 1.39 -38.93 30.48
C GLU A 639 2.43 -38.94 31.61
N LYS A 640 3.35 -39.89 31.56
CA LYS A 640 4.36 -40.12 32.59
C LYS A 640 5.73 -40.31 31.96
N ASP A 641 6.75 -39.72 32.59
CA ASP A 641 8.15 -40.04 32.35
C ASP A 641 8.95 -40.13 33.67
N GLU A 642 10.27 -40.17 33.60
CA GLU A 642 11.15 -40.21 34.78
C GLU A 642 10.98 -39.02 35.75
N ASN A 643 10.38 -37.92 35.31
CA ASN A 643 10.25 -36.69 36.08
C ASN A 643 8.87 -36.49 36.74
N GLY A 644 7.94 -37.43 36.57
CA GLY A 644 6.62 -37.39 37.20
C GLY A 644 5.49 -37.63 36.21
N VAL A 645 4.29 -37.16 36.58
CA VAL A 645 3.05 -37.33 35.80
C VAL A 645 2.45 -35.97 35.50
N VAL A 646 1.96 -35.80 34.28
CA VAL A 646 1.12 -34.66 33.89
C VAL A 646 -0.22 -35.20 33.40
N ARG A 647 -1.31 -34.56 33.83
CA ARG A 647 -2.68 -34.92 33.43
C ARG A 647 -3.21 -33.89 32.44
N PHE A 648 -3.93 -34.36 31.42
CA PHE A 648 -4.45 -33.53 30.34
C PHE A 648 -5.88 -33.91 30.02
N ALA A 649 -6.66 -32.92 29.59
CA ALA A 649 -7.88 -33.14 28.83
C ALA A 649 -8.02 -32.03 27.79
N THR A 650 -8.60 -32.34 26.64
CA THR A 650 -8.69 -31.41 25.51
C THR A 650 -10.15 -31.20 25.11
N LEU A 651 -10.60 -29.95 25.15
CA LEU A 651 -11.95 -29.54 24.73
C LEU A 651 -11.89 -28.78 23.40
N ARG A 652 -12.90 -28.96 22.55
CA ARG A 652 -13.10 -28.15 21.34
C ARG A 652 -13.85 -26.87 21.70
N THR A 653 -13.31 -25.72 21.29
CA THR A 653 -13.98 -24.42 21.35
C THR A 653 -14.41 -23.97 19.93
N TYR A 654 -14.30 -22.69 19.60
CA TYR A 654 -14.58 -22.16 18.27
C TYR A 654 -13.69 -22.72 17.15
N GLY A 655 -14.30 -22.93 15.99
CA GLY A 655 -13.64 -23.42 14.76
C GLY A 655 -12.88 -24.74 14.99
N GLU A 656 -11.59 -24.71 14.68
CA GLU A 656 -10.68 -25.85 14.89
C GLU A 656 -9.80 -25.75 16.13
N THR A 657 -9.97 -24.69 16.92
CA THR A 657 -9.16 -24.38 18.09
C THR A 657 -9.57 -25.25 19.27
N ASN A 658 -8.58 -25.75 20.00
CA ASN A 658 -8.79 -26.52 21.22
C ASN A 658 -8.32 -25.73 22.45
N HIS A 659 -8.80 -26.17 23.61
CA HIS A 659 -8.22 -25.89 24.91
C HIS A 659 -7.75 -27.20 25.54
N THR A 660 -6.45 -27.39 25.63
CA THR A 660 -5.86 -28.44 26.47
C THR A 660 -5.67 -27.90 27.89
N LEU A 661 -6.36 -28.51 28.84
CA LEU A 661 -6.24 -28.23 30.27
C LEU A 661 -5.17 -29.14 30.86
N ILE A 662 -4.27 -28.57 31.66
CA ILE A 662 -3.05 -29.24 32.09
C ILE A 662 -2.89 -29.11 33.61
N GLU A 663 -2.80 -30.25 34.30
CA GLU A 663 -2.51 -30.31 35.73
C GLU A 663 -1.10 -30.91 35.96
N ARG A 664 -0.18 -30.09 36.52
CA ARG A 664 1.26 -30.39 36.60
C ARG A 664 1.79 -30.64 38.01
N LYS A 665 0.92 -30.77 39.02
CA LYS A 665 1.26 -30.71 40.47
C LYS A 665 2.54 -31.45 40.89
N ASN A 666 2.87 -32.59 40.28
CA ASN A 666 4.01 -33.43 40.65
C ASN A 666 5.02 -33.68 39.51
N TYR A 667 5.06 -32.82 38.49
CA TYR A 667 5.99 -32.97 37.37
C TYR A 667 7.21 -32.05 37.51
N LYS A 668 8.42 -32.62 37.46
CA LYS A 668 9.70 -31.90 37.63
C LYS A 668 10.53 -31.82 36.35
N GLY A 669 9.98 -32.30 35.23
CA GLY A 669 10.67 -32.34 33.95
C GLY A 669 10.79 -30.95 33.33
N THR A 670 11.56 -30.83 32.25
CA THR A 670 11.80 -29.53 31.61
C THR A 670 10.51 -28.89 31.10
N PHE A 671 9.67 -29.64 30.40
CA PHE A 671 8.42 -29.09 29.86
C PHE A 671 7.26 -30.07 30.03
N LEU A 672 7.16 -31.09 29.18
CA LEU A 672 6.11 -32.11 29.21
C LEU A 672 6.72 -33.49 29.00
N PRO A 673 6.05 -34.57 29.42
CA PRO A 673 6.54 -35.92 29.17
C PRO A 673 6.90 -36.16 27.71
N GLY A 674 8.05 -36.80 27.49
CA GLY A 674 8.58 -37.10 26.16
C GLY A 674 9.27 -35.94 25.43
N PHE A 675 9.26 -34.72 25.98
CA PHE A 675 10.13 -33.65 25.53
C PHE A 675 11.52 -33.78 26.16
N LYS A 676 12.56 -33.51 25.38
CA LYS A 676 13.95 -33.39 25.85
C LYS A 676 14.44 -31.96 25.68
N PRO A 677 15.55 -31.55 26.33
CA PRO A 677 16.15 -30.24 26.09
C PRO A 677 16.41 -30.00 24.60
N HIS A 678 16.12 -28.78 24.13
CA HIS A 678 16.30 -28.46 22.72
C HIS A 678 17.79 -28.49 22.31
N THR A 679 18.12 -29.09 21.17
CA THR A 679 19.51 -29.29 20.72
C THR A 679 20.16 -28.06 20.08
N LEU A 680 19.36 -27.16 19.51
CA LEU A 680 19.83 -25.89 18.94
C LEU A 680 20.52 -25.01 20.00
N SER A 681 21.74 -24.55 19.71
CA SER A 681 22.51 -23.66 20.59
C SER A 681 21.77 -22.33 20.83
N LYS A 682 21.86 -21.84 22.07
CA LYS A 682 21.31 -20.55 22.50
C LYS A 682 22.23 -19.37 22.18
N GLU A 683 23.52 -19.62 21.92
CA GLU A 683 24.57 -18.60 21.85
C GLU A 683 24.27 -17.51 20.82
N PHE A 684 23.84 -17.90 19.62
CA PHE A 684 23.44 -16.95 18.58
C PHE A 684 22.28 -16.07 19.04
N PHE A 685 21.21 -16.65 19.59
CA PHE A 685 20.02 -15.91 20.02
C PHE A 685 20.30 -14.98 21.20
N GLN A 686 21.19 -15.40 22.10
CA GLN A 686 21.63 -14.62 23.25
C GLN A 686 22.58 -13.47 22.86
N SER A 687 23.23 -13.54 21.70
CA SER A 687 24.04 -12.45 21.15
C SER A 687 23.20 -11.30 20.58
N LEU A 688 21.92 -11.54 20.30
CA LEU A 688 21.00 -10.53 19.76
C LEU A 688 20.38 -9.66 20.88
N PRO A 689 19.93 -8.42 20.59
CA PRO A 689 19.40 -7.50 21.60
C PRO A 689 18.25 -8.11 22.43
N ARG A 690 18.30 -8.05 23.77
CA ARG A 690 17.23 -8.65 24.60
C ARG A 690 15.92 -7.91 24.43
N VAL A 691 14.81 -8.66 24.32
CA VAL A 691 13.46 -8.10 24.13
C VAL A 691 12.74 -7.88 25.46
N GLY A 692 12.67 -8.90 26.32
CA GLY A 692 12.09 -8.75 27.67
C GLY A 692 10.58 -8.97 27.76
N LEU A 693 10.05 -9.94 27.01
CA LEU A 693 8.62 -10.32 27.10
C LEU A 693 8.40 -11.28 28.29
N ASN A 694 7.33 -11.08 29.06
CA ASN A 694 7.14 -11.70 30.38
C ASN A 694 6.18 -12.90 30.37
N PHE A 695 4.94 -12.70 29.93
CA PHE A 695 3.85 -13.67 29.93
C PHE A 695 2.79 -13.31 28.88
N ILE A 696 1.87 -14.23 28.59
CA ILE A 696 0.74 -13.99 27.68
C ILE A 696 -0.33 -13.20 28.42
N ASP A 697 -0.62 -11.98 27.94
CA ASP A 697 -1.62 -11.10 28.54
C ASP A 697 -3.05 -11.55 28.19
N HIS A 698 -3.28 -11.83 26.90
CA HIS A 698 -4.55 -12.31 26.38
C HIS A 698 -4.39 -12.95 24.98
N CYS A 699 -5.38 -13.74 24.57
CA CYS A 699 -5.48 -14.33 23.22
C CYS A 699 -6.83 -14.02 22.60
N VAL A 700 -6.84 -13.53 21.36
CA VAL A 700 -8.07 -13.04 20.70
C VAL A 700 -8.58 -14.01 19.66
N GLY A 701 -9.85 -14.39 19.76
CA GLY A 701 -10.53 -15.30 18.82
C GLY A 701 -11.49 -14.57 17.89
N ASN A 702 -11.25 -14.63 16.59
CA ASN A 702 -12.17 -14.09 15.59
C ASN A 702 -13.21 -15.13 15.18
N GLN A 703 -14.45 -14.67 15.03
CA GLN A 703 -15.62 -15.45 14.64
C GLN A 703 -16.24 -14.92 13.35
N PRO A 704 -16.93 -15.77 12.57
CA PRO A 704 -17.87 -15.34 11.54
C PRO A 704 -18.98 -14.44 12.08
N GLU A 705 -19.72 -13.82 11.18
CA GLU A 705 -20.85 -12.97 11.53
C GLU A 705 -21.92 -13.73 12.33
N ASN A 706 -22.37 -13.15 13.46
CA ASN A 706 -23.36 -13.72 14.38
C ASN A 706 -22.89 -14.98 15.15
N GLU A 707 -21.58 -15.22 15.21
CA GLU A 707 -21.00 -16.33 15.99
C GLU A 707 -20.27 -15.86 17.27
N MET A 708 -20.16 -14.56 17.54
CA MET A 708 -19.52 -14.08 18.78
C MET A 708 -20.28 -14.53 20.03
N ASP A 709 -21.61 -14.34 20.07
CA ASP A 709 -22.41 -14.68 21.24
C ASP A 709 -22.39 -16.18 21.54
N SER A 710 -22.39 -17.04 20.53
CA SER A 710 -22.32 -18.49 20.72
C SER A 710 -20.94 -18.91 21.24
N ALA A 711 -19.86 -18.31 20.73
CA ALA A 711 -18.50 -18.53 21.23
C ALA A 711 -18.34 -18.03 22.67
N VAL A 712 -18.86 -16.85 23.01
CA VAL A 712 -18.88 -16.30 24.39
C VAL A 712 -19.66 -17.21 25.33
N GLN A 713 -20.87 -17.60 24.95
CA GLN A 713 -21.71 -18.51 25.74
C GLN A 713 -21.05 -19.87 25.96
N TRP A 714 -20.21 -20.33 25.04
CA TRP A 714 -19.43 -21.55 25.23
C TRP A 714 -18.50 -21.41 26.44
N TYR A 715 -17.76 -20.31 26.57
CA TYR A 715 -16.90 -20.07 27.74
C TYR A 715 -17.70 -19.93 29.03
N GLU A 716 -18.82 -19.20 29.00
CA GLU A 716 -19.70 -19.00 30.17
C GLU A 716 -20.27 -20.34 30.67
N LYS A 717 -20.84 -21.12 29.75
CA LYS A 717 -21.53 -22.38 30.11
C LYS A 717 -20.58 -23.53 30.35
N THR A 718 -19.46 -23.59 29.64
CA THR A 718 -18.56 -24.76 29.66
C THR A 718 -17.47 -24.62 30.70
N LEU A 719 -16.90 -23.41 30.85
CA LEU A 719 -15.74 -23.17 31.69
C LEU A 719 -16.05 -22.24 32.88
N GLN A 720 -17.29 -21.78 33.04
CA GLN A 720 -17.70 -20.84 34.09
C GLN A 720 -16.92 -19.52 34.04
N PHE A 721 -16.55 -19.09 32.83
CA PHE A 721 -15.97 -17.76 32.63
C PHE A 721 -17.09 -16.73 32.67
N HIS A 722 -16.74 -15.47 32.92
CA HIS A 722 -17.68 -14.36 32.91
C HIS A 722 -17.27 -13.31 31.88
N ARG A 723 -18.24 -12.50 31.44
CA ARG A 723 -17.95 -11.32 30.61
C ARG A 723 -17.19 -10.32 31.47
N PHE A 724 -16.09 -9.83 30.95
CA PHE A 724 -15.26 -8.83 31.60
C PHE A 724 -15.49 -7.44 31.01
N TRP A 725 -15.61 -7.40 29.69
CA TRP A 725 -15.69 -6.16 28.92
C TRP A 725 -16.38 -6.43 27.59
N SER A 726 -17.08 -5.44 27.05
CA SER A 726 -17.75 -5.55 25.76
C SER A 726 -17.76 -4.23 25.04
N VAL A 727 -17.59 -4.26 23.72
CA VAL A 727 -17.79 -3.10 22.87
C VAL A 727 -18.53 -3.47 21.60
N ASP A 728 -19.47 -2.61 21.21
CA ASP A 728 -20.31 -2.74 20.02
C ASP A 728 -19.85 -1.82 18.88
N ASP A 729 -20.56 -1.89 17.76
CA ASP A 729 -20.29 -1.12 16.54
C ASP A 729 -20.59 0.38 16.68
N SER A 730 -21.39 0.78 17.68
CA SER A 730 -21.62 2.19 17.99
C SER A 730 -20.36 2.85 18.57
N MET A 731 -19.53 2.06 19.25
CA MET A 731 -18.30 2.49 19.92
C MET A 731 -17.04 2.21 19.10
N ILE A 732 -16.96 1.09 18.37
CA ILE A 732 -15.82 0.74 17.51
C ILE A 732 -16.24 0.73 16.04
N HIS A 733 -16.05 1.89 15.39
CA HIS A 733 -16.21 2.01 13.94
C HIS A 733 -15.25 3.07 13.37
N THR A 734 -14.86 2.88 12.12
CA THR A 734 -14.34 3.94 11.26
C THR A 734 -15.46 4.44 10.34
N GLU A 735 -15.13 5.34 9.41
CA GLU A 735 -16.05 5.67 8.31
C GLU A 735 -16.37 4.44 7.43
N PHE A 736 -15.53 3.40 7.46
CA PHE A 736 -15.50 2.31 6.49
C PHE A 736 -15.84 0.94 7.05
N SER A 737 -15.46 0.60 8.29
CA SER A 737 -15.70 -0.72 8.90
C SER A 737 -16.00 -0.63 10.42
N ALA A 738 -16.46 -1.73 11.01
CA ALA A 738 -16.72 -1.87 12.44
C ALA A 738 -16.47 -3.32 12.90
N LEU A 739 -16.37 -3.52 14.21
CA LEU A 739 -16.42 -4.86 14.84
C LEU A 739 -17.22 -4.79 16.14
N LYS A 740 -17.63 -5.96 16.61
CA LYS A 740 -18.05 -6.15 18.00
C LYS A 740 -17.07 -7.06 18.71
N SER A 741 -16.85 -6.82 20.00
CA SER A 741 -15.94 -7.60 20.82
C SER A 741 -16.53 -7.83 22.20
N ILE A 742 -16.44 -9.06 22.69
CA ILE A 742 -16.73 -9.42 24.09
C ILE A 742 -15.52 -10.15 24.64
N VAL A 743 -15.03 -9.68 25.78
CA VAL A 743 -13.95 -10.33 26.52
C VAL A 743 -14.58 -11.24 27.56
N VAL A 744 -14.23 -12.53 27.48
CA VAL A 744 -14.51 -13.49 28.54
C VAL A 744 -13.24 -13.77 29.34
N THR A 745 -13.41 -14.03 30.64
CA THR A 745 -12.30 -14.30 31.55
C THR A 745 -12.67 -15.29 32.64
N ASN A 746 -11.70 -16.03 33.15
CA ASN A 746 -11.90 -16.85 34.36
C ASN A 746 -12.19 -15.97 35.59
N TYR A 747 -12.67 -16.59 36.66
CA TYR A 747 -13.07 -15.88 37.89
C TYR A 747 -11.96 -14.98 38.48
N GLU A 748 -10.71 -15.48 38.51
CA GLU A 748 -9.53 -14.74 38.99
C GLU A 748 -9.00 -13.69 38.00
N GLU A 749 -9.58 -13.60 36.80
CA GLU A 749 -9.21 -12.67 35.73
C GLU A 749 -7.77 -12.80 35.22
N THR A 750 -7.18 -14.00 35.35
CA THR A 750 -5.81 -14.32 34.92
C THR A 750 -5.72 -14.75 33.45
N ILE A 751 -6.81 -15.24 32.88
CA ILE A 751 -6.92 -15.69 31.49
C ILE A 751 -8.01 -14.89 30.80
N LYS A 752 -7.60 -14.00 29.90
CA LYS A 752 -8.51 -13.12 29.17
C LYS A 752 -8.57 -13.53 27.69
N MET A 753 -9.79 -13.74 27.19
CA MET A 753 -10.05 -14.15 25.81
C MET A 753 -11.05 -13.19 25.14
N PRO A 754 -10.58 -12.12 24.50
CA PRO A 754 -11.43 -11.31 23.61
C PRO A 754 -11.95 -12.13 22.44
N ILE A 755 -13.25 -12.07 22.19
CA ILE A 755 -13.94 -12.74 21.08
C ILE A 755 -14.55 -11.67 20.19
N ASN A 756 -14.19 -11.68 18.90
CA ASN A 756 -14.61 -10.66 17.93
C ASN A 756 -15.52 -11.26 16.85
N GLU A 757 -16.45 -10.45 16.35
CA GLU A 757 -17.18 -10.72 15.09
C GLU A 757 -17.20 -9.47 14.19
N PRO A 758 -17.37 -9.64 12.87
CA PRO A 758 -17.58 -8.50 11.97
C PRO A 758 -18.90 -7.78 12.27
N ALA A 759 -18.94 -6.46 12.06
CA ALA A 759 -20.16 -5.67 12.12
C ALA A 759 -20.49 -5.06 10.75
N SER A 760 -21.65 -5.42 10.18
CA SER A 760 -22.00 -5.18 8.77
C SER A 760 -23.01 -4.05 8.55
N SER A 761 -23.53 -3.40 9.60
CA SER A 761 -24.68 -2.49 9.45
C SER A 761 -24.31 -1.17 8.75
N GLY A 762 -24.62 -1.07 7.45
CA GLY A 762 -24.57 0.18 6.67
C GLY A 762 -23.18 0.65 6.19
N LYS A 763 -22.14 -0.18 6.32
CA LYS A 763 -20.75 0.17 5.95
C LYS A 763 -20.39 -0.33 4.55
N LYS A 764 -19.56 0.43 3.82
CA LYS A 764 -19.17 0.15 2.42
C LYS A 764 -17.92 -0.76 2.28
N ALA A 765 -17.31 -1.16 3.40
CA ALA A 765 -16.03 -1.86 3.44
C ALA A 765 -16.10 -3.13 4.29
N VAL A 766 -15.23 -4.09 4.00
CA VAL A 766 -15.13 -5.39 4.66
C VAL A 766 -14.44 -5.21 6.01
N SER A 767 -15.05 -5.71 7.08
CA SER A 767 -14.41 -5.74 8.40
C SER A 767 -13.12 -6.56 8.36
N GLN A 768 -12.07 -6.10 9.04
CA GLN A 768 -10.82 -6.87 9.21
C GLN A 768 -11.06 -8.26 9.82
N ILE A 769 -12.13 -8.43 10.59
CA ILE A 769 -12.52 -9.72 11.17
C ILE A 769 -13.01 -10.67 10.07
N GLN A 770 -13.76 -10.14 9.10
CA GLN A 770 -14.16 -10.90 7.93
C GLN A 770 -12.95 -11.25 7.05
N GLU A 771 -12.01 -10.32 6.83
CA GLU A 771 -10.75 -10.63 6.13
C GLU A 771 -10.01 -11.80 6.81
N TYR A 772 -9.92 -11.79 8.14
CA TYR A 772 -9.34 -12.91 8.87
C TYR A 772 -10.10 -14.22 8.58
N VAL A 773 -11.43 -14.23 8.74
CA VAL A 773 -12.27 -15.44 8.56
C VAL A 773 -12.12 -15.99 7.14
N ASP A 774 -12.04 -15.12 6.16
CA ASP A 774 -11.90 -15.47 4.75
C ASP A 774 -10.57 -16.17 4.45
N TYR A 775 -9.45 -15.60 4.93
CA TYR A 775 -8.11 -16.15 4.65
C TYR A 775 -7.69 -17.27 5.61
N TYR A 776 -8.25 -17.29 6.82
CA TYR A 776 -8.10 -18.40 7.74
C TYR A 776 -9.03 -19.57 7.38
N GLY A 777 -10.16 -19.31 6.71
CA GLY A 777 -11.16 -20.33 6.39
C GLY A 777 -12.08 -20.70 7.56
N GLY A 778 -12.40 -19.75 8.43
CA GLY A 778 -13.28 -19.92 9.59
C GLY A 778 -12.79 -19.22 10.86
N SER A 779 -13.36 -19.57 12.02
CA SER A 779 -12.95 -19.04 13.33
C SER A 779 -11.55 -19.50 13.74
N GLY A 780 -10.83 -18.65 14.46
CA GLY A 780 -9.51 -18.98 15.02
C GLY A 780 -8.86 -17.83 15.78
N VAL A 781 -7.65 -18.06 16.28
CA VAL A 781 -6.89 -17.06 17.03
C VAL A 781 -6.30 -16.02 16.07
N GLN A 782 -6.72 -14.77 16.23
CA GLN A 782 -6.23 -13.64 15.46
C GLN A 782 -4.90 -13.11 16.00
N HIS A 783 -4.80 -12.91 17.31
CA HIS A 783 -3.56 -12.42 17.90
C HIS A 783 -3.35 -12.89 19.33
N ILE A 784 -2.09 -12.80 19.74
CA ILE A 784 -1.62 -13.13 21.08
C ILE A 784 -0.88 -11.90 21.59
N ALA A 785 -1.32 -11.37 22.72
CA ALA A 785 -0.69 -10.22 23.36
C ALA A 785 0.35 -10.68 24.38
N LEU A 786 1.55 -10.12 24.27
CA LEU A 786 2.71 -10.47 25.08
C LEU A 786 3.07 -9.29 25.98
N ASN A 787 3.01 -9.51 27.29
CA ASN A 787 3.32 -8.49 28.28
C ASN A 787 4.82 -8.15 28.29
N THR A 788 5.15 -6.88 28.50
CA THR A 788 6.50 -6.39 28.84
C THR A 788 6.43 -5.34 29.94
N SER A 789 7.53 -5.17 30.67
CA SER A 789 7.69 -4.12 31.68
C SER A 789 8.41 -2.88 31.14
N ASP A 790 9.00 -2.95 29.95
CA ASP A 790 9.62 -1.84 29.25
C ASP A 790 9.39 -2.00 27.74
N ILE A 791 8.26 -1.47 27.27
CA ILE A 791 7.80 -1.58 25.90
C ILE A 791 8.70 -0.81 24.93
N ILE A 792 9.31 0.29 25.37
CA ILE A 792 10.20 1.07 24.52
C ILE A 792 11.43 0.24 24.18
N THR A 793 12.10 -0.32 25.19
CA THR A 793 13.27 -1.18 24.96
C THR A 793 12.89 -2.44 24.19
N ALA A 794 11.74 -3.05 24.50
CA ALA A 794 11.26 -4.24 23.79
C ALA A 794 11.05 -3.97 22.29
N ILE A 795 10.40 -2.86 21.93
CA ILE A 795 10.13 -2.52 20.52
C ILE A 795 11.38 -2.10 19.77
N GLU A 796 12.31 -1.38 20.42
CA GLU A 796 13.62 -1.10 19.83
C GLU A 796 14.38 -2.39 19.51
N ALA A 797 14.40 -3.36 20.44
CA ALA A 797 15.03 -4.66 20.24
C ALA A 797 14.33 -5.50 19.15
N LEU A 798 12.99 -5.55 19.16
CA LEU A 798 12.21 -6.28 18.16
C LEU A 798 12.43 -5.71 16.76
N ARG A 799 12.44 -4.39 16.59
CA ARG A 799 12.75 -3.74 15.30
C ARG A 799 14.20 -4.01 14.87
N ALA A 800 15.16 -3.96 15.78
CA ALA A 800 16.55 -4.31 15.48
C ALA A 800 16.73 -5.77 15.04
N ARG A 801 15.85 -6.67 15.52
CA ARG A 801 15.77 -8.08 15.11
C ARG A 801 14.95 -8.31 13.83
N GLY A 802 14.38 -7.25 13.25
CA GLY A 802 13.63 -7.32 11.98
C GLY A 802 12.13 -7.55 12.11
N CYS A 803 11.53 -7.41 13.30
CA CYS A 803 10.07 -7.41 13.44
C CYS A 803 9.47 -6.13 12.83
N GLU A 804 8.40 -6.30 12.07
CA GLU A 804 7.59 -5.21 11.53
C GLU A 804 6.32 -5.00 12.37
N PHE A 805 5.95 -3.74 12.55
CA PHE A 805 4.77 -3.32 13.30
C PHE A 805 3.91 -2.39 12.44
N LEU A 806 2.63 -2.29 12.80
CA LEU A 806 1.72 -1.32 12.19
C LEU A 806 2.22 0.11 12.40
N THR A 807 1.95 0.96 11.41
CA THR A 807 2.34 2.36 11.46
C THR A 807 1.17 3.20 11.92
N ILE A 808 1.34 3.91 13.04
CA ILE A 808 0.31 4.80 13.58
C ILE A 808 0.49 6.23 13.02
N PRO A 809 -0.58 6.87 12.49
CA PRO A 809 -0.55 8.25 12.00
C PRO A 809 -0.04 9.27 13.03
N SER A 810 0.70 10.30 12.60
CA SER A 810 1.30 11.28 13.52
C SER A 810 0.25 12.11 14.28
N ASN A 811 -0.90 12.39 13.66
CA ASN A 811 -2.01 13.14 14.28
C ASN A 811 -2.59 12.46 15.53
N TYR A 812 -2.44 11.12 15.66
CA TYR A 812 -2.84 10.40 16.86
C TYR A 812 -2.10 10.94 18.09
N TYR A 813 -0.79 11.15 17.97
CA TYR A 813 0.06 11.60 19.08
C TYR A 813 -0.17 13.07 19.44
N ASP A 814 -0.53 13.91 18.46
CA ASP A 814 -0.91 15.31 18.73
C ASP A 814 -2.20 15.37 19.55
N ASN A 815 -3.22 14.59 19.15
CA ASN A 815 -4.46 14.46 19.89
C ASN A 815 -4.26 13.81 21.27
N LEU A 816 -3.39 12.80 21.36
CA LEU A 816 -3.05 12.13 22.61
C LEU A 816 -2.40 13.07 23.61
N ARG A 817 -1.44 13.92 23.18
CA ARG A 817 -0.84 14.94 24.04
C ARG A 817 -1.88 15.93 24.56
N GLN A 818 -2.84 16.32 23.72
CA GLN A 818 -3.96 17.17 24.17
C GLN A 818 -4.83 16.47 25.21
N ARG A 819 -5.23 15.21 24.97
CA ARG A 819 -6.02 14.41 25.92
C ARG A 819 -5.28 14.23 27.25
N LEU A 820 -3.99 13.90 27.22
CA LEU A 820 -3.15 13.74 28.42
C LEU A 820 -2.97 15.05 29.19
N SER A 821 -2.96 16.20 28.52
CA SER A 821 -2.89 17.50 29.21
C SER A 821 -4.11 17.80 30.10
N GLN A 822 -5.22 17.10 29.85
CA GLN A 822 -6.47 17.21 30.59
C GLN A 822 -6.72 16.00 31.52
N ALA A 823 -5.87 14.98 31.45
CA ALA A 823 -6.00 13.75 32.22
C ALA A 823 -5.36 13.89 33.61
N SER A 824 -5.90 13.17 34.59
CA SER A 824 -5.31 13.06 35.93
C SER A 824 -4.06 12.17 35.96
N ILE A 825 -3.92 11.28 34.99
CA ILE A 825 -2.81 10.33 34.88
C ILE A 825 -1.61 10.94 34.17
N LYS A 826 -0.42 10.49 34.56
CA LYS A 826 0.85 10.85 33.91
C LYS A 826 1.50 9.60 33.33
N VAL A 827 1.65 9.58 32.00
CA VAL A 827 2.44 8.56 31.30
C VAL A 827 3.91 8.74 31.68
N SER A 828 4.55 7.65 32.11
CA SER A 828 5.93 7.69 32.62
C SER A 828 6.98 7.68 31.51
N GLU A 829 6.62 7.08 30.38
CA GLU A 829 7.44 6.93 29.19
C GLU A 829 7.53 8.24 28.40
N ASP A 830 8.65 8.40 27.69
CA ASP A 830 8.89 9.55 26.83
C ASP A 830 7.93 9.54 25.63
N MET A 831 7.05 10.54 25.56
CA MET A 831 6.02 10.66 24.51
C MET A 831 6.60 10.73 23.09
N ASP A 832 7.79 11.31 22.91
CA ASP A 832 8.42 11.41 21.60
C ASP A 832 9.02 10.06 21.18
N ARG A 833 9.53 9.27 22.14
CA ARG A 833 9.93 7.88 21.90
C ARG A 833 8.72 7.00 21.58
N LEU A 834 7.62 7.13 22.31
CA LEU A 834 6.37 6.41 22.02
C LEU A 834 5.88 6.72 20.59
N GLN A 835 5.89 7.99 20.20
CA GLN A 835 5.54 8.40 18.83
C GLN A 835 6.49 7.83 17.79
N LYS A 836 7.80 7.92 18.01
CA LYS A 836 8.82 7.39 17.08
C LYS A 836 8.68 5.88 16.87
N LEU A 837 8.29 5.15 17.91
CA LEU A 837 8.14 3.69 17.86
C LEU A 837 6.75 3.24 17.40
N HIS A 838 5.81 4.16 17.21
CA HIS A 838 4.41 3.91 16.88
C HIS A 838 3.66 3.13 17.98
N ILE A 839 3.98 3.38 19.25
CA ILE A 839 3.30 2.78 20.41
C ILE A 839 2.03 3.57 20.73
N LEU A 840 0.90 2.89 20.87
CA LEU A 840 -0.40 3.45 21.25
C LEU A 840 -0.52 3.55 22.78
N VAL A 841 -1.25 4.55 23.26
CA VAL A 841 -1.53 4.79 24.69
C VAL A 841 -3.03 4.94 24.90
N ASP A 842 -3.61 4.08 25.73
CA ASP A 842 -4.96 4.32 26.28
C ASP A 842 -4.90 4.47 27.79
N PHE A 843 -5.85 5.19 28.36
CA PHE A 843 -5.84 5.50 29.78
C PHE A 843 -7.24 5.74 30.33
N ASP A 844 -7.39 5.47 31.62
CA ASP A 844 -8.56 5.78 32.42
C ASP A 844 -8.14 6.61 33.65
N GLU A 845 -9.03 6.74 34.64
CA GLU A 845 -8.73 7.48 35.87
C GLU A 845 -7.74 6.75 36.79
N ASN A 846 -7.57 5.45 36.62
CA ASN A 846 -6.78 4.58 37.50
C ASN A 846 -5.36 4.33 36.98
N GLY A 847 -5.17 4.41 35.66
CA GLY A 847 -3.90 4.08 35.03
C GLY A 847 -3.92 4.22 33.51
N TYR A 848 -2.92 3.63 32.87
CA TYR A 848 -2.79 3.61 31.41
C TYR A 848 -2.18 2.30 30.93
N LEU A 849 -2.38 2.02 29.65
CA LEU A 849 -1.74 0.91 28.95
C LEU A 849 -1.01 1.44 27.71
N LEU A 850 0.05 0.74 27.35
CA LEU A 850 0.81 0.93 26.12
C LEU A 850 0.68 -0.33 25.28
N GLN A 851 0.38 -0.19 23.99
CA GLN A 851 0.20 -1.34 23.10
C GLN A 851 0.73 -1.04 21.69
N ILE A 852 1.15 -2.08 20.99
CA ILE A 852 1.52 -2.01 19.57
C ILE A 852 1.35 -3.37 18.90
N PHE A 853 0.90 -3.36 17.66
CA PHE A 853 0.59 -4.57 16.91
C PHE A 853 1.63 -4.82 15.83
N GLY A 854 2.09 -6.06 15.77
CA GLY A 854 2.92 -6.57 14.68
C GLY A 854 2.13 -6.65 13.37
N LYS A 855 2.85 -6.73 12.25
CA LYS A 855 2.26 -7.28 11.03
C LYS A 855 1.97 -8.77 11.18
N PRO A 856 1.14 -9.37 10.29
CA PRO A 856 0.96 -10.82 10.26
C PRO A 856 2.29 -11.58 10.26
N CYS A 857 2.37 -12.68 11.03
CA CYS A 857 3.59 -13.49 11.15
C CYS A 857 3.82 -14.41 9.94
N GLN A 858 2.94 -14.35 8.95
CA GLN A 858 2.87 -15.14 7.74
C GLN A 858 2.18 -14.32 6.65
N ASP A 859 2.22 -14.78 5.39
CA ASP A 859 1.67 -14.02 4.26
C ASP A 859 0.14 -13.85 4.32
N ARG A 860 -0.57 -14.85 4.88
CA ARG A 860 -2.02 -14.74 5.10
C ARG A 860 -2.28 -13.68 6.18
N PRO A 861 -3.23 -12.75 5.99
CA PRO A 861 -3.57 -11.71 6.97
C PRO A 861 -4.37 -12.27 8.16
N THR A 862 -3.78 -13.24 8.86
CA THR A 862 -4.41 -14.02 9.93
C THR A 862 -3.76 -13.71 11.27
N LEU A 863 -2.87 -14.58 11.76
CA LEU A 863 -2.19 -14.42 13.04
C LEU A 863 -1.19 -13.24 13.04
N PHE A 864 -1.26 -12.37 14.04
CA PHE A 864 -0.20 -11.41 14.39
C PHE A 864 0.04 -11.41 15.92
N LEU A 865 1.08 -10.70 16.37
CA LEU A 865 1.39 -10.56 17.81
C LEU A 865 1.22 -9.11 18.26
N GLU A 866 0.71 -8.93 19.47
CA GLU A 866 0.65 -7.63 20.16
C GLU A 866 1.71 -7.60 21.28
N ILE A 867 2.35 -6.46 21.47
CA ILE A 867 3.19 -6.20 22.64
C ILE A 867 2.48 -5.17 23.51
N ILE A 868 2.29 -5.50 24.79
CA ILE A 868 1.50 -4.70 25.72
C ILE A 868 2.24 -4.46 27.03
N GLN A 869 2.11 -3.25 27.59
CA GLN A 869 2.55 -2.89 28.93
C GLN A 869 1.40 -2.22 29.67
N ARG A 870 1.17 -2.62 30.92
CA ARG A 870 0.06 -2.12 31.75
C ARG A 870 0.62 -1.37 32.96
N HIS A 871 0.11 -0.17 33.19
CA HIS A 871 0.34 0.61 34.41
C HIS A 871 -1.00 0.84 35.09
N ASN A 872 -1.36 -0.03 36.04
CA ASN A 872 -2.63 0.02 36.78
C ASN A 872 -3.89 0.08 35.91
N HIS A 873 -3.85 -0.53 34.72
CA HIS A 873 -4.97 -0.53 33.77
C HIS A 873 -5.28 -1.95 33.28
N GLN A 874 -6.53 -2.39 33.50
CA GLN A 874 -6.99 -3.74 33.16
C GLN A 874 -7.85 -3.84 31.89
N GLY A 875 -8.25 -2.70 31.30
CA GLY A 875 -9.02 -2.67 30.05
C GLY A 875 -8.19 -3.01 28.78
N PHE A 876 -8.83 -2.91 27.61
CA PHE A 876 -8.28 -3.38 26.32
C PHE A 876 -7.98 -2.27 25.31
N GLY A 877 -7.98 -1.01 25.74
CA GLY A 877 -7.60 0.09 24.87
C GLY A 877 -8.72 0.62 23.99
N ALA A 878 -9.95 0.71 24.51
CA ALA A 878 -11.15 1.22 23.82
C ALA A 878 -10.84 2.49 22.99
N GLY A 879 -10.08 3.41 23.58
CA GLY A 879 -9.71 4.70 22.97
C GLY A 879 -8.67 4.61 21.85
N ASN A 880 -7.97 3.48 21.73
CA ASN A 880 -7.00 3.21 20.68
C ASN A 880 -7.58 2.53 19.45
N PHE A 881 -8.75 1.89 19.57
CA PHE A 881 -9.32 1.10 18.49
C PHE A 881 -9.45 1.90 17.21
N LYS A 882 -9.90 3.17 17.24
CA LYS A 882 -10.00 3.96 16.01
C LYS A 882 -8.67 4.09 15.25
N ALA A 883 -7.58 4.43 15.94
CA ALA A 883 -6.27 4.59 15.31
C ALA A 883 -5.67 3.24 14.87
N LEU A 884 -5.92 2.19 15.65
CA LEU A 884 -5.57 0.82 15.28
C LEU A 884 -6.29 0.38 14.00
N PHE A 885 -7.59 0.62 13.94
CA PHE A 885 -8.45 0.29 12.80
C PHE A 885 -8.01 1.03 11.55
N GLU A 886 -7.78 2.34 11.62
CA GLU A 886 -7.25 3.09 10.48
C GLU A 886 -5.94 2.49 9.97
N SER A 887 -5.08 2.01 10.89
CA SER A 887 -3.80 1.37 10.54
C SER A 887 -3.97 -0.03 9.94
N ILE A 888 -4.88 -0.85 10.47
CA ILE A 888 -5.19 -2.18 9.93
C ILE A 888 -5.93 -2.06 8.59
N GLU A 889 -6.85 -1.11 8.44
CA GLU A 889 -7.57 -0.82 7.20
C GLU A 889 -6.62 -0.35 6.10
N LEU A 890 -5.59 0.45 6.44
CA LEU A 890 -4.53 0.81 5.50
C LEU A 890 -3.84 -0.44 4.96
N GLU A 891 -3.44 -1.36 5.83
CA GLU A 891 -2.82 -2.63 5.46
C GLU A 891 -3.80 -3.58 4.72
N GLN A 892 -5.07 -3.64 5.12
CA GLN A 892 -6.12 -4.39 4.44
C GLN A 892 -6.37 -3.83 3.03
N ASN A 893 -6.31 -2.51 2.88
CA ASN A 893 -6.40 -1.84 1.59
C ASN A 893 -5.15 -2.03 0.73
N GLU A 894 -3.95 -2.12 1.33
CA GLU A 894 -2.72 -2.51 0.64
C GLU A 894 -2.80 -3.96 0.12
N ARG A 895 -3.40 -4.86 0.89
CA ARG A 895 -3.75 -6.23 0.46
C ARG A 895 -4.90 -6.28 -0.53
N GLY A 896 -5.66 -5.18 -0.63
CA GLY A 896 -6.81 -5.02 -1.51
C GLY A 896 -8.13 -5.47 -0.89
N ASN A 897 -8.18 -6.07 0.29
CA ASN A 897 -9.37 -6.75 0.81
C ASN A 897 -10.42 -5.82 1.44
N LEU A 898 -10.18 -4.51 1.49
CA LEU A 898 -11.06 -3.57 2.21
C LEU A 898 -12.44 -3.38 1.54
N PHE A 899 -12.60 -3.61 0.23
CA PHE A 899 -13.85 -3.32 -0.50
C PHE A 899 -14.36 -4.51 -1.33
N TYR A 900 -14.52 -5.70 -0.75
CA TYR A 900 -14.94 -6.93 -1.45
C TYR A 900 -16.26 -7.50 -0.91
N SER A 901 -17.05 -8.18 -1.72
CA SER A 901 -18.30 -8.81 -1.26
C SER A 901 -18.14 -10.30 -0.87
N ASP A 902 -17.06 -10.97 -1.29
CA ASP A 902 -16.79 -12.40 -1.07
C ASP A 902 -15.31 -12.69 -1.47
N VAL A 903 -14.59 -13.50 -0.69
CA VAL A 903 -13.16 -13.83 -0.93
C VAL A 903 -12.97 -15.13 -1.73
N GLU A 904 -13.91 -16.08 -1.73
CA GLU A 904 -13.69 -17.42 -2.32
C GLU A 904 -13.49 -17.40 -3.86
N LYS A 905 -13.86 -16.31 -4.55
CA LYS A 905 -13.67 -16.15 -6.01
C LYS A 905 -13.08 -14.81 -6.43
N GLY A 906 -12.49 -14.05 -5.50
CA GLY A 906 -12.09 -12.66 -5.74
C GLY A 906 -13.32 -11.79 -6.06
N GLY A 907 -14.35 -11.91 -5.22
CA GLY A 907 -15.72 -11.43 -5.42
C GLY A 907 -15.85 -9.95 -5.80
N LYS A 908 -17.08 -9.57 -6.14
CA LYS A 908 -17.40 -8.26 -6.71
C LYS A 908 -16.98 -7.15 -5.74
N LYS A 909 -16.21 -6.17 -6.23
CA LYS A 909 -15.87 -4.98 -5.45
C LYS A 909 -17.17 -4.25 -5.07
N ILE A 910 -17.39 -3.97 -3.78
CA ILE A 910 -18.58 -3.24 -3.28
C ILE A 910 -18.61 -1.81 -3.82
#